data_AF-A0A1P8WIH6-F1
#
_entry.id   AF-A0A1P8WIH6-F1
#
_cell.length_a   1.000
_cell.length_b   1.000
_cell.length_c   1.000
_cell.angle_alpha   90.00
_cell.angle_beta   90.00
_cell.angle_gamma   90.00
#
_symmetry.space_group_name_H-M   'P 1'
#
loop_
_entity.id
_entity.type
_entity.pdbx_description
1 polymer ?
#
loop_
_entity_poly.entity_id
_entity_poly.type
_entity_poly.pdbx_seq_one_letter_code
_entity_poly.pdbx_strand_id
1 'polypeptide(L)'
;MKTASCLLGLFTIFASVGCMDSLLNQAKMEERIVQQFADAVSEENETALRRIASARFEQKAMASDDALTDLRVVHLPTGELTVVEVKESEDGRRDVVVKEESGGKYQFQLVRDDSKGYWVVDDVVVRQRKNGTRVAKSTIEVMDLLVTLRQFLDVWKTGSRDEILAMTSPELSASLEPLPDKWLQALTAKIASTYEDGMARKPEANLNDNEAVVKLPAKNGYLYMKIVRGSEGWLVNDVEAISRSDDDHPGSVRRQADAINAVNAFLTAYGAEDQDALQMVAGKELYESALKLSDLSLVQLPSPNDVPAEFVIRAYESQLTLMIPAGKEIVRMHLQEREEGLPNVAATAASDIRDRLPRFTVEEVTLYELATERQRTLSAVFTAPMRASVFLKALSERNHKRLSHLSTGEFSRATWNRVSPEILQQLDIPDFYDDGVKVTDGHTFGDTTELEFVNAKGRVFSCRMINQNGELRLDDVQYPNEQAQVTSLKTQLELTVPILEFATAWRSNDLELLQKSCSSDFNRLVWTHMDGVPQQFGSLDKLLSAPVSKTNVTQERATVRLRQPGSNAQLIAKLVTEYDFWVVDEIQTEASPGQLLGVRDHLRGQIAARLRSGSYSTVHSADGVQKVMPVHEQHALRSTDDAIQQASAEFSFGEDNSSVNHAVFHQYYEEGEERPTAHPAPVHPASDTNSVLPGPTGQNERRSGIVTAGHQRTLDPASEGQDTSSAARTASGVQVFGPHAEKVAEALDAGPAATQAAPAGLPSSALTTPIDMTPAAKTAPKSGTATGNSVSNPPANTKSHFMHFGPDANNATNADKPRRISEPADAPIAID
;
A
#
# COMPACT_ATOMS: atom_id res chain seq x y z
N MET A 1 12.45 73.63 11.12
CA MET A 1 12.09 75.05 11.35
C MET A 1 13.36 75.88 11.24
N LYS A 2 13.47 76.74 10.20
CA LYS A 2 14.51 77.78 9.91
C LYS A 2 15.96 77.28 9.70
N THR A 3 16.76 77.62 8.69
CA THR A 3 16.75 78.66 7.63
C THR A 3 17.76 78.27 6.53
N ALA A 4 17.57 78.83 5.33
CA ALA A 4 18.26 78.55 4.06
C ALA A 4 19.58 79.34 3.82
N SER A 5 20.15 79.15 2.62
CA SER A 5 21.19 79.93 1.90
C SER A 5 22.64 79.44 2.06
N CYS A 6 23.54 79.47 1.07
CA CYS A 6 23.55 79.60 -0.40
C CYS A 6 25.04 79.58 -0.84
N LEU A 7 25.30 79.21 -2.10
CA LEU A 7 26.39 79.71 -2.99
C LEU A 7 27.89 79.33 -2.78
N LEU A 8 28.38 78.66 -3.84
CA LEU A 8 29.64 78.83 -4.62
C LEU A 8 31.04 78.78 -3.96
N GLY A 9 31.83 77.81 -4.45
CA GLY A 9 33.05 78.05 -5.24
C GLY A 9 34.36 78.30 -4.50
N LEU A 10 35.35 77.40 -4.63
CA LEU A 10 36.48 77.60 -5.54
C LEU A 10 37.47 76.42 -5.48
N PHE A 11 38.07 76.18 -6.64
CA PHE A 11 39.22 75.34 -6.93
C PHE A 11 40.37 75.45 -5.92
N THR A 12 40.95 74.30 -5.53
CA THR A 12 42.41 74.18 -5.44
C THR A 12 42.86 72.79 -5.84
N ILE A 13 43.41 72.71 -7.06
CA ILE A 13 44.24 71.62 -7.54
C ILE A 13 45.59 71.76 -6.83
N PHE A 14 45.99 70.77 -6.03
CA PHE A 14 47.40 70.57 -5.69
C PHE A 14 47.87 69.30 -6.37
N ALA A 15 48.65 69.49 -7.43
CA ALA A 15 49.43 68.46 -8.07
C ALA A 15 50.66 68.15 -7.20
N SER A 16 50.74 66.93 -6.67
CA SER A 16 52.01 66.29 -6.32
C SER A 16 52.45 65.44 -7.52
N VAL A 17 53.19 66.09 -8.42
CA VAL A 17 53.92 65.44 -9.51
C VAL A 17 55.09 64.69 -8.88
N GLY A 18 54.94 63.37 -8.73
CA GLY A 18 55.99 62.50 -8.15
C GLY A 18 55.60 61.04 -7.91
N CYS A 19 54.30 60.69 -7.90
CA CYS A 19 53.84 59.31 -7.66
C CYS A 19 53.17 58.60 -8.86
N MET A 20 53.10 59.22 -10.05
CA MET A 20 52.44 58.58 -11.20
C MET A 20 53.33 57.61 -11.99
N ASP A 21 54.66 57.79 -12.01
CA ASP A 21 55.54 56.87 -12.76
C ASP A 21 55.74 55.51 -12.08
N SER A 22 55.59 55.42 -10.76
CA SER A 22 55.58 54.13 -10.04
C SER A 22 54.26 53.38 -10.23
N LEU A 23 53.12 54.09 -10.20
CA LEU A 23 51.79 53.48 -10.40
C LEU A 23 51.55 53.05 -11.85
N LEU A 24 52.05 53.80 -12.84
CA LEU A 24 51.92 53.45 -14.27
C LEU A 24 52.88 52.32 -14.71
N ASN A 25 54.02 52.14 -14.05
CA ASN A 25 54.89 50.98 -14.28
C ASN A 25 54.46 49.74 -13.49
N GLN A 26 53.83 49.93 -12.31
CA GLN A 26 53.23 48.83 -11.55
C GLN A 26 52.08 48.22 -12.36
N ALA A 27 51.06 49.01 -12.74
CA ALA A 27 49.87 48.53 -13.46
C ALA A 27 50.17 47.70 -14.72
N LYS A 28 51.26 48.00 -15.44
CA LYS A 28 51.70 47.24 -16.63
C LYS A 28 52.17 45.81 -16.31
N MET A 29 52.65 45.57 -15.10
CA MET A 29 53.06 44.25 -14.64
C MET A 29 51.85 43.40 -14.29
N GLU A 30 50.88 43.94 -13.52
CA GLU A 30 49.66 43.20 -13.21
C GLU A 30 48.82 42.91 -14.45
N GLU A 31 48.67 43.90 -15.35
CA GLU A 31 47.98 43.72 -16.64
C GLU A 31 48.63 42.62 -17.48
N ARG A 32 49.97 42.59 -17.56
CA ARG A 32 50.69 41.54 -18.29
C ARG A 32 50.47 40.16 -17.69
N ILE A 33 50.53 40.01 -16.37
CA ILE A 33 50.37 38.69 -15.71
C ILE A 33 48.94 38.18 -15.88
N VAL A 34 47.96 39.05 -15.66
CA VAL A 34 46.54 38.69 -15.79
C VAL A 34 46.19 38.38 -17.25
N GLN A 35 46.73 39.13 -18.23
CA GLN A 35 46.55 38.81 -19.65
C GLN A 35 47.24 37.50 -20.03
N GLN A 36 48.47 37.26 -19.60
CA GLN A 36 49.15 35.98 -19.84
C GLN A 36 48.37 34.79 -19.26
N PHE A 37 47.71 34.99 -18.11
CA PHE A 37 46.85 33.97 -17.51
C PHE A 37 45.61 33.71 -18.37
N ALA A 38 44.91 34.77 -18.80
CA ALA A 38 43.75 34.65 -19.68
C ALA A 38 44.12 33.98 -21.02
N ASP A 39 45.26 34.35 -21.61
CA ASP A 39 45.77 33.77 -22.86
C ASP A 39 46.06 32.28 -22.68
N ALA A 40 46.74 31.88 -21.59
CA ALA A 40 47.05 30.48 -21.32
C ALA A 40 45.79 29.62 -21.09
N VAL A 41 44.75 30.18 -20.46
CA VAL A 41 43.44 29.52 -20.30
C VAL A 41 42.73 29.41 -21.65
N SER A 42 42.75 30.46 -22.47
CA SER A 42 42.11 30.52 -23.79
C SER A 42 42.75 29.55 -24.80
N GLU A 43 44.07 29.43 -24.77
CA GLU A 43 44.85 28.54 -25.62
C GLU A 43 44.88 27.07 -25.13
N GLU A 44 44.24 26.77 -24.00
CA GLU A 44 44.29 25.45 -23.34
C GLU A 44 45.74 24.97 -23.11
N ASN A 45 46.65 25.90 -22.80
CA ASN A 45 48.08 25.62 -22.67
C ASN A 45 48.48 25.38 -21.20
N GLU A 46 48.45 24.11 -20.79
CA GLU A 46 48.75 23.70 -19.41
C GLU A 46 50.13 24.17 -18.93
N THR A 47 51.14 24.05 -19.79
CA THR A 47 52.52 24.40 -19.42
C THR A 47 52.66 25.91 -19.19
N ALA A 48 52.01 26.72 -20.03
CA ALA A 48 51.97 28.16 -19.84
C ALA A 48 51.19 28.54 -18.58
N LEU A 49 50.07 27.88 -18.32
CA LEU A 49 49.22 28.14 -17.14
C LEU A 49 49.94 27.80 -15.83
N ARG A 50 50.60 26.64 -15.74
CA ARG A 50 51.43 26.28 -14.58
C ARG A 50 52.54 27.30 -14.37
N ARG A 51 53.19 27.81 -15.43
CA ARG A 51 54.27 28.80 -15.27
C ARG A 51 53.81 30.10 -14.59
N ILE A 52 52.56 30.50 -14.76
CA ILE A 52 52.01 31.80 -14.32
C ILE A 52 51.00 31.69 -13.17
N ALA A 53 50.69 30.47 -12.72
CA ALA A 53 49.90 30.17 -11.53
C ALA A 53 50.80 29.97 -10.30
N SER A 54 50.27 30.14 -9.09
CA SER A 54 51.00 29.83 -7.85
C SER A 54 51.09 28.32 -7.61
N ALA A 55 52.05 27.88 -6.79
CA ALA A 55 52.11 26.48 -6.36
C ALA A 55 50.80 25.99 -5.70
N ARG A 56 50.10 26.89 -4.98
CA ARG A 56 48.78 26.61 -4.39
C ARG A 56 47.70 26.39 -5.46
N PHE A 57 47.65 27.25 -6.48
CA PHE A 57 46.73 27.09 -7.61
C PHE A 57 47.02 25.80 -8.36
N GLU A 58 48.28 25.48 -8.61
CA GLU A 58 48.65 24.21 -9.26
C GLU A 58 48.21 23.00 -8.45
N GLN A 59 48.44 22.99 -7.14
CA GLN A 59 48.11 21.86 -6.28
C GLN A 59 46.59 21.65 -6.13
N LYS A 60 45.78 22.71 -6.18
CA LYS A 60 44.33 22.59 -5.94
C LYS A 60 43.50 22.61 -7.22
N ALA A 61 43.84 23.49 -8.17
CA ALA A 61 43.08 23.66 -9.41
C ALA A 61 43.64 22.85 -10.58
N MET A 62 44.91 22.42 -10.53
CA MET A 62 45.57 21.67 -11.61
C MET A 62 46.10 20.29 -11.18
N ALA A 63 45.51 19.70 -10.15
CA ALA A 63 45.90 18.37 -9.66
C ALA A 63 45.46 17.22 -10.58
N SER A 64 44.41 17.43 -11.38
CA SER A 64 43.82 16.42 -12.25
C SER A 64 44.24 16.61 -13.70
N ASP A 65 44.41 15.52 -14.44
CA ASP A 65 44.68 15.53 -15.89
C ASP A 65 43.55 16.22 -16.69
N ASP A 66 42.34 16.26 -16.14
CA ASP A 66 41.16 16.91 -16.71
C ASP A 66 41.00 18.38 -16.30
N ALA A 67 41.98 18.96 -15.60
CA ALA A 67 41.89 20.31 -15.03
C ALA A 67 41.58 21.39 -16.09
N LEU A 68 42.13 21.29 -17.29
CA LEU A 68 41.83 22.24 -18.36
C LEU A 68 40.36 22.19 -18.80
N THR A 69 39.78 20.99 -18.88
CA THR A 69 38.36 20.79 -19.18
C THR A 69 37.49 21.40 -18.09
N ASP A 70 37.89 21.28 -16.82
CA ASP A 70 37.18 21.86 -15.68
C ASP A 70 37.28 23.39 -15.61
N LEU A 71 38.42 23.96 -15.97
CA LEU A 71 38.58 25.42 -16.00
C LEU A 71 37.62 26.09 -17.00
N ARG A 72 37.26 25.40 -18.09
CA ARG A 72 36.21 25.86 -19.03
C ARG A 72 34.86 26.03 -18.36
N VAL A 73 34.59 25.24 -17.31
CA VAL A 73 33.33 25.28 -16.55
C VAL A 73 33.25 26.52 -15.66
N VAL A 74 34.39 27.06 -15.20
CA VAL A 74 34.46 28.15 -14.21
C VAL A 74 34.25 29.55 -14.82
N HIS A 75 34.18 29.67 -16.15
CA HIS A 75 33.98 30.95 -16.88
C HIS A 75 35.06 31.97 -16.52
N LEU A 76 36.31 31.51 -16.57
CA LEU A 76 37.47 32.39 -16.49
C LEU A 76 37.51 33.34 -17.70
N PRO A 77 38.12 34.53 -17.54
CA PRO A 77 38.27 35.46 -18.65
C PRO A 77 39.16 34.86 -19.74
N THR A 78 38.75 35.03 -21.00
CA THR A 78 39.50 34.57 -22.19
C THR A 78 39.72 35.67 -23.21
N GLY A 79 39.12 36.84 -23.04
CA GLY A 79 39.30 38.02 -23.91
C GLY A 79 40.38 38.99 -23.42
N GLU A 80 40.44 40.16 -24.07
CA GLU A 80 41.33 41.25 -23.65
C GLU A 80 40.87 41.83 -22.30
N LEU A 81 41.80 41.96 -21.36
CA LEU A 81 41.56 42.40 -19.99
C LEU A 81 42.18 43.76 -19.72
N THR A 82 41.37 44.65 -19.16
CA THR A 82 41.82 45.98 -18.71
C THR A 82 41.80 46.05 -17.18
N VAL A 83 42.91 46.45 -16.57
CA VAL A 83 43.00 46.61 -15.11
C VAL A 83 42.24 47.85 -14.68
N VAL A 84 41.28 47.68 -13.75
CA VAL A 84 40.42 48.75 -13.24
C VAL A 84 40.87 49.22 -11.85
N GLU A 85 41.30 48.30 -11.00
CA GLU A 85 41.66 48.60 -9.61
C GLU A 85 42.74 47.62 -9.14
N VAL A 86 43.75 48.11 -8.42
CA VAL A 86 44.76 47.28 -7.75
C VAL A 86 44.77 47.66 -6.28
N LYS A 87 44.58 46.68 -5.40
CA LYS A 87 44.72 46.84 -3.94
C LYS A 87 45.83 45.93 -3.45
N GLU A 88 46.75 46.50 -2.68
CA GLU A 88 47.76 45.72 -1.98
C GLU A 88 47.23 45.39 -0.58
N SER A 89 47.18 44.10 -0.26
CA SER A 89 46.80 43.60 1.06
C SER A 89 47.99 43.67 2.01
N GLU A 90 47.75 43.75 3.32
CA GLU A 90 48.79 43.83 4.36
C GLU A 90 49.74 42.62 4.33
N ASP A 91 49.29 41.48 3.81
CA ASP A 91 50.05 40.23 3.66
C ASP A 91 50.98 40.19 2.43
N GLY A 92 51.17 41.31 1.73
CA GLY A 92 51.98 41.37 0.51
C GLY A 92 51.34 40.72 -0.72
N ARG A 93 50.02 40.48 -0.67
CA ARG A 93 49.20 40.03 -1.81
C ARG A 93 48.64 41.23 -2.59
N ARG A 94 48.34 41.05 -3.87
CA ARG A 94 47.70 42.08 -4.70
C ARG A 94 46.37 41.60 -5.25
N ASP A 95 45.30 42.27 -4.87
CA ASP A 95 43.97 42.11 -5.45
C ASP A 95 43.83 43.02 -6.68
N VAL A 96 43.76 42.42 -7.86
CA VAL A 96 43.67 43.11 -9.15
C VAL A 96 42.28 42.89 -9.74
N VAL A 97 41.46 43.94 -9.79
CA VAL A 97 40.16 43.91 -10.44
C VAL A 97 40.33 44.26 -11.90
N VAL A 98 39.96 43.33 -12.77
CA VAL A 98 40.01 43.51 -14.23
C VAL A 98 38.61 43.49 -14.83
N LYS A 99 38.48 44.15 -15.98
CA LYS A 99 37.28 44.17 -16.78
C LYS A 99 37.59 43.67 -18.18
N GLU A 100 36.80 42.71 -18.63
CA GLU A 100 36.81 42.18 -19.99
C GLU A 100 35.94 43.07 -20.89
N GLU A 101 36.28 43.17 -22.18
CA GLU A 101 35.49 43.93 -23.15
C GLU A 101 34.01 43.51 -23.22
N SER A 102 33.76 42.21 -23.01
CA SER A 102 32.42 41.60 -22.89
C SER A 102 31.56 42.19 -21.77
N GLY A 103 32.17 42.94 -20.85
CA GLY A 103 31.55 43.53 -19.66
C GLY A 103 31.73 42.72 -18.37
N GLY A 104 32.35 41.54 -18.44
CA GLY A 104 32.71 40.72 -17.28
C GLY A 104 33.68 41.44 -16.34
N LYS A 105 33.50 41.24 -15.02
CA LYS A 105 34.43 41.75 -13.99
C LYS A 105 34.98 40.59 -13.18
N TYR A 106 36.30 40.55 -13.06
CA TYR A 106 37.02 39.48 -12.38
C TYR A 106 37.99 40.10 -11.37
N GLN A 107 38.25 39.43 -10.26
CA GLN A 107 39.25 39.84 -9.29
C GLN A 107 40.33 38.77 -9.22
N PHE A 108 41.54 39.11 -9.64
CA PHE A 108 42.71 38.26 -9.55
C PHE A 108 43.43 38.52 -8.23
N GLN A 109 43.84 37.46 -7.54
CA GLN A 109 44.76 37.53 -6.42
C GLN A 109 46.15 37.18 -6.94
N LEU A 110 47.10 38.09 -6.81
CA LEU A 110 48.49 37.86 -7.20
C LEU A 110 49.36 37.70 -5.95
N VAL A 111 50.29 36.74 -5.98
CA VAL A 111 51.32 36.55 -4.95
C VAL A 111 52.68 36.50 -5.61
N ARG A 112 53.72 36.85 -4.85
CA ARG A 112 55.09 36.54 -5.23
C ARG A 112 55.39 35.10 -4.82
N ASP A 113 55.48 34.21 -5.79
CA ASP A 113 55.71 32.79 -5.50
C ASP A 113 57.17 32.56 -5.09
N ASP A 114 57.38 31.96 -3.92
CA ASP A 114 58.71 31.75 -3.34
C ASP A 114 59.57 30.78 -4.17
N SER A 115 58.95 29.84 -4.88
CA SER A 115 59.64 28.85 -5.70
C SER A 115 60.04 29.43 -7.07
N LYS A 116 59.19 30.28 -7.64
CA LYS A 116 59.37 30.87 -8.98
C LYS A 116 60.08 32.22 -8.95
N GLY A 117 60.01 32.95 -7.84
CA GLY A 117 60.68 34.24 -7.63
C GLY A 117 60.02 35.45 -8.29
N TYR A 118 58.89 35.27 -9.00
CA TYR A 118 58.13 36.31 -9.67
C TYR A 118 56.64 36.29 -9.29
N TRP A 119 55.92 37.35 -9.66
CA TRP A 119 54.48 37.49 -9.40
C TRP A 119 53.68 36.52 -10.29
N VAL A 120 52.74 35.80 -9.68
CA VAL A 120 51.88 34.81 -10.32
C VAL A 120 50.45 34.94 -9.80
N VAL A 121 49.50 34.34 -10.52
CA VAL A 121 48.09 34.28 -10.11
C VAL A 121 47.93 33.22 -9.02
N ASP A 122 47.49 33.64 -7.83
CA ASP A 122 47.02 32.73 -6.78
C ASP A 122 45.63 32.24 -7.08
N ASP A 123 44.69 33.15 -7.35
CA ASP A 123 43.27 32.84 -7.47
C ASP A 123 42.57 33.82 -8.39
N VAL A 124 41.43 33.40 -8.93
CA VAL A 124 40.53 34.25 -9.71
C VAL A 124 39.15 34.18 -9.08
N VAL A 125 38.69 35.30 -8.54
CA VAL A 125 37.37 35.43 -7.94
C VAL A 125 36.39 35.98 -8.98
N VAL A 126 35.42 35.16 -9.36
CA VAL A 126 34.36 35.51 -10.32
C VAL A 126 33.15 36.01 -9.53
N ARG A 127 32.75 37.27 -9.77
CA ARG A 127 31.56 37.86 -9.13
C ARG A 127 30.35 37.69 -10.04
N GLN A 128 29.45 36.78 -9.69
CA GLN A 128 28.20 36.55 -10.41
C GLN A 128 27.02 37.16 -9.64
N ARG A 129 26.05 37.73 -10.37
CA ARG A 129 24.79 38.20 -9.80
C ARG A 129 23.67 37.30 -10.32
N LYS A 130 23.07 36.51 -9.42
CA LYS A 130 21.92 35.63 -9.73
C LYS A 130 20.79 35.97 -8.76
N ASN A 131 19.60 36.27 -9.28
CA ASN A 131 18.40 36.59 -8.49
C ASN A 131 18.57 37.69 -7.43
N GLY A 132 19.34 38.75 -7.74
CA GLY A 132 19.55 39.88 -6.83
C GLY A 132 20.71 39.71 -5.85
N THR A 133 21.12 38.49 -5.52
CA THR A 133 22.27 38.18 -4.66
C THR A 133 23.56 38.20 -5.47
N ARG A 134 24.62 38.81 -4.91
CA ARG A 134 25.98 38.78 -5.46
C ARG A 134 26.72 37.63 -4.80
N VAL A 135 27.20 36.67 -5.60
CA VAL A 135 28.04 35.56 -5.14
C VAL A 135 29.43 35.75 -5.75
N ALA A 136 30.46 35.79 -4.91
CA ALA A 136 31.84 35.75 -5.33
C ALA A 136 32.32 34.31 -5.22
N LYS A 137 32.85 33.74 -6.31
CA LYS A 137 33.34 32.36 -6.34
C LYS A 137 34.83 32.36 -6.60
N SER A 138 35.60 31.77 -5.68
CA SER A 138 37.02 31.46 -5.88
C SER A 138 37.15 30.34 -6.90
N THR A 139 38.02 30.51 -7.89
CA THR A 139 38.27 29.49 -8.91
C THR A 139 38.97 28.29 -8.30
N ILE A 140 39.94 28.51 -7.41
CA ILE A 140 40.61 27.41 -6.71
C ILE A 140 39.60 26.56 -5.94
N GLU A 141 38.74 27.17 -5.13
CA GLU A 141 37.81 26.41 -4.28
C GLU A 141 36.76 25.65 -5.12
N VAL A 142 36.32 26.23 -6.24
CA VAL A 142 35.44 25.53 -7.18
C VAL A 142 36.15 24.34 -7.82
N MET A 143 37.41 24.49 -8.22
CA MET A 143 38.18 23.41 -8.85
C MET A 143 38.52 22.29 -7.85
N ASP A 144 38.90 22.64 -6.62
CA ASP A 144 39.14 21.71 -5.51
C ASP A 144 37.89 20.85 -5.24
N LEU A 145 36.71 21.49 -5.26
CA LEU A 145 35.43 20.79 -5.17
C LEU A 145 35.18 19.83 -6.34
N LEU A 146 35.48 20.24 -7.59
CA LEU A 146 35.32 19.38 -8.78
C LEU A 146 36.22 18.14 -8.73
N VAL A 147 37.47 18.31 -8.33
CA VAL A 147 38.42 17.21 -8.16
C VAL A 147 37.93 16.27 -7.06
N THR A 148 37.49 16.82 -5.92
CA THR A 148 36.92 16.03 -4.81
C THR A 148 35.70 15.22 -5.27
N LEU A 149 34.81 15.80 -6.06
CA LEU A 149 33.62 15.12 -6.59
C LEU A 149 33.96 13.92 -7.46
N ARG A 150 34.97 14.03 -8.33
CA ARG A 150 35.42 12.90 -9.17
C ARG A 150 36.07 11.81 -8.33
N GLN A 151 37.00 12.20 -7.46
CA GLN A 151 37.65 11.26 -6.55
C GLN A 151 36.62 10.51 -5.71
N PHE A 152 35.61 11.22 -5.22
CA PHE A 152 34.50 10.62 -4.49
C PHE A 152 33.75 9.56 -5.33
N LEU A 153 33.37 9.89 -6.56
CA LEU A 153 32.63 8.96 -7.43
C LEU A 153 33.48 7.73 -7.80
N ASP A 154 34.78 7.91 -8.02
CA ASP A 154 35.72 6.82 -8.30
C ASP A 154 35.90 5.91 -7.08
N VAL A 155 36.10 6.49 -5.90
CA VAL A 155 36.20 5.75 -4.63
C VAL A 155 34.89 5.02 -4.33
N TRP A 156 33.73 5.61 -4.59
CA TRP A 156 32.45 4.94 -4.36
C TRP A 156 32.15 3.81 -5.35
N LYS A 157 32.79 3.82 -6.53
CA LYS A 157 32.67 2.78 -7.56
C LYS A 157 33.50 1.55 -7.24
N THR A 158 34.74 1.71 -6.76
CA THR A 158 35.70 0.60 -6.60
C THR A 158 36.54 0.62 -5.33
N GLY A 159 36.39 1.65 -4.49
CA GLY A 159 37.19 1.86 -3.28
C GLY A 159 36.91 0.83 -2.19
N SER A 160 37.87 0.73 -1.28
CA SER A 160 37.73 -0.03 -0.03
C SER A 160 36.81 0.70 0.96
N ARG A 161 36.35 -0.02 1.98
CA ARG A 161 35.50 0.52 3.05
C ARG A 161 36.10 1.77 3.68
N ASP A 162 37.38 1.71 4.05
CA ASP A 162 38.06 2.81 4.76
C ASP A 162 38.18 4.04 3.87
N GLU A 163 38.45 3.84 2.57
CA GLU A 163 38.49 4.93 1.58
C GLU A 163 37.11 5.57 1.37
N ILE A 164 36.05 4.75 1.29
CA ILE A 164 34.67 5.23 1.17
C ILE A 164 34.31 6.10 2.37
N LEU A 165 34.55 5.61 3.59
CA LEU A 165 34.20 6.32 4.82
C LEU A 165 35.03 7.60 5.01
N ALA A 166 36.32 7.58 4.64
CA ALA A 166 37.20 8.75 4.73
C ALA A 166 36.74 9.95 3.87
N MET A 167 35.99 9.69 2.80
CA MET A 167 35.44 10.73 1.92
C MET A 167 34.08 11.29 2.39
N THR A 168 33.55 10.79 3.51
CA THR A 168 32.24 11.15 4.03
C THR A 168 32.33 11.98 5.30
N SER A 169 31.33 12.84 5.55
CA SER A 169 31.23 13.56 6.81
C SER A 169 30.92 12.60 7.96
N PRO A 170 31.18 12.98 9.23
CA PRO A 170 30.84 12.15 10.38
C PRO A 170 29.37 11.70 10.40
N GLU A 171 28.45 12.56 9.96
CA GLU A 171 27.01 12.27 9.92
C GLU A 171 26.65 11.19 8.90
N LEU A 172 27.23 11.24 7.69
CA LEU A 172 27.03 10.20 6.67
C LEU A 172 27.77 8.92 7.04
N SER A 173 28.99 9.03 7.54
CA SER A 173 29.79 7.90 8.02
C SER A 173 29.04 7.12 9.11
N ALA A 174 28.39 7.80 10.05
CA ALA A 174 27.61 7.15 11.11
C ALA A 174 26.45 6.28 10.56
N SER A 175 25.93 6.60 9.38
CA SER A 175 24.86 5.83 8.72
C SER A 175 25.43 4.70 7.84
N LEU A 176 26.62 4.88 7.27
CA LEU A 176 27.29 3.89 6.40
C LEU A 176 28.11 2.85 7.18
N GLU A 177 28.69 3.22 8.31
CA GLU A 177 29.55 2.36 9.12
C GLU A 177 28.83 1.10 9.68
N PRO A 178 27.54 1.12 10.03
CA PRO A 178 26.87 -0.11 10.44
C PRO A 178 26.58 -1.09 9.29
N LEU A 179 26.68 -0.65 8.03
CA LEU A 179 26.38 -1.50 6.88
C LEU A 179 27.43 -2.60 6.71
N PRO A 180 27.01 -3.86 6.48
CA PRO A 180 27.91 -4.91 6.03
C PRO A 180 28.60 -4.54 4.71
N ASP A 181 29.84 -4.98 4.51
CA ASP A 181 30.69 -4.56 3.38
C ASP A 181 30.03 -4.73 2.01
N LYS A 182 29.33 -5.85 1.81
CA LYS A 182 28.61 -6.10 0.55
C LYS A 182 27.46 -5.11 0.33
N TRP A 183 26.74 -4.73 1.39
CA TRP A 183 25.66 -3.73 1.32
C TRP A 183 26.22 -2.35 1.03
N LEU A 184 27.31 -1.98 1.70
CA LEU A 184 28.02 -0.72 1.46
C LEU A 184 28.45 -0.63 -0.01
N GLN A 185 29.16 -1.65 -0.52
CA GLN A 185 29.61 -1.70 -1.90
C GLN A 185 28.44 -1.65 -2.90
N ALA A 186 27.36 -2.40 -2.66
CA ALA A 186 26.22 -2.42 -3.56
C ALA A 186 25.49 -1.06 -3.57
N LEU A 187 25.33 -0.41 -2.42
CA LEU A 187 24.73 0.92 -2.32
C LEU A 187 25.60 1.99 -3.00
N THR A 188 26.90 2.05 -2.72
CA THR A 188 27.80 3.05 -3.31
C THR A 188 27.98 2.83 -4.81
N ALA A 189 28.13 1.57 -5.25
CA ALA A 189 28.23 1.24 -6.67
C ALA A 189 26.95 1.59 -7.44
N LYS A 190 25.76 1.39 -6.84
CA LYS A 190 24.48 1.80 -7.44
C LYS A 190 24.46 3.30 -7.69
N ILE A 191 24.86 4.11 -6.72
CA ILE A 191 24.94 5.57 -6.86
C ILE A 191 25.99 5.97 -7.90
N ALA A 192 27.20 5.41 -7.82
CA ALA A 192 28.27 5.70 -8.78
C ALA A 192 27.89 5.31 -10.21
N SER A 193 27.13 4.22 -10.41
CA SER A 193 26.70 3.75 -11.74
C SER A 193 25.71 4.68 -12.46
N THR A 194 25.06 5.59 -11.72
CA THR A 194 24.20 6.64 -12.30
C THR A 194 25.01 7.71 -13.03
N TYR A 195 26.29 7.82 -12.71
CA TYR A 195 27.25 8.70 -13.35
C TYR A 195 27.92 7.98 -14.54
N GLU A 196 28.23 8.72 -15.62
CA GLU A 196 29.03 8.21 -16.74
C GLU A 196 30.37 8.92 -16.79
N ASP A 197 31.42 8.11 -16.86
CA ASP A 197 32.78 8.57 -17.13
C ASP A 197 32.80 9.33 -18.48
N GLY A 198 33.32 10.56 -18.49
CA GLY A 198 33.38 11.40 -19.68
C GLY A 198 32.17 12.31 -19.92
N MET A 199 31.17 12.35 -19.03
CA MET A 199 30.20 13.46 -19.03
C MET A 199 30.88 14.75 -18.53
N ALA A 200 31.55 15.46 -19.45
CA ALA A 200 32.03 16.83 -19.26
C ALA A 200 30.84 17.81 -19.16
N ARG A 201 30.02 17.68 -18.11
CA ARG A 201 28.84 18.53 -17.92
C ARG A 201 28.93 19.29 -16.61
N LYS A 202 28.96 20.61 -16.78
CA LYS A 202 29.00 21.67 -15.77
C LYS A 202 28.13 21.34 -14.55
N PRO A 203 28.71 20.97 -13.39
CA PRO A 203 27.93 20.91 -12.17
C PRO A 203 27.47 22.31 -11.78
N GLU A 204 26.23 22.38 -11.29
CA GLU A 204 25.73 23.60 -10.68
C GLU A 204 26.07 23.55 -9.20
N ALA A 205 27.20 24.15 -8.83
CA ALA A 205 27.62 24.29 -7.45
C ALA A 205 27.19 25.65 -6.88
N ASN A 206 26.52 25.62 -5.73
CA ASN A 206 26.38 26.76 -4.84
C ASN A 206 27.30 26.56 -3.64
N LEU A 207 28.29 27.44 -3.51
CA LEU A 207 29.39 27.30 -2.56
C LEU A 207 29.32 28.43 -1.55
N ASN A 208 29.31 28.06 -0.27
CA ASN A 208 29.54 28.92 0.88
C ASN A 208 30.87 28.51 1.55
N ASP A 209 31.33 29.28 2.55
CA ASP A 209 32.65 29.05 3.17
C ASP A 209 32.83 27.65 3.79
N ASN A 210 31.73 27.05 4.27
CA ASN A 210 31.73 25.78 5.00
C ASN A 210 30.90 24.67 4.35
N GLU A 211 30.06 24.99 3.36
CA GLU A 211 29.14 24.04 2.73
C GLU A 211 29.05 24.29 1.23
N ALA A 212 28.93 23.22 0.46
CA ALA A 212 28.62 23.25 -0.96
C ALA A 212 27.39 22.39 -1.25
N VAL A 213 26.50 22.91 -2.07
CA VAL A 213 25.39 22.16 -2.66
C VAL A 213 25.68 22.01 -4.14
N VAL A 214 25.80 20.77 -4.60
CA VAL A 214 26.17 20.45 -5.97
C VAL A 214 25.05 19.68 -6.64
N LYS A 215 24.62 20.18 -7.80
CA LYS A 215 23.78 19.44 -8.72
C LYS A 215 24.62 18.97 -9.90
N LEU A 216 24.89 17.67 -9.94
CA LEU A 216 25.71 17.02 -10.96
C LEU A 216 24.82 16.26 -11.95
N PRO A 217 24.93 16.48 -13.27
CA PRO A 217 24.17 15.71 -14.25
C PRO A 217 24.47 14.20 -14.19
N ALA A 218 23.45 13.36 -14.37
CA ALA A 218 23.53 11.89 -14.38
C ALA A 218 22.81 11.32 -15.62
N LYS A 219 23.00 10.02 -15.92
CA LYS A 219 22.42 9.33 -17.10
C LYS A 219 20.94 9.68 -17.32
N ASN A 220 20.14 9.54 -16.27
CA ASN A 220 18.68 9.71 -16.31
C ASN A 220 18.18 10.84 -15.39
N GLY A 221 19.02 11.84 -15.09
CA GLY A 221 18.62 12.95 -14.22
C GLY A 221 19.79 13.72 -13.65
N TYR A 222 19.87 13.79 -12.32
CA TYR A 222 20.96 14.47 -11.62
C TYR A 222 21.23 13.85 -10.24
N LEU A 223 22.49 13.92 -9.82
CA LEU A 223 22.90 13.72 -8.44
C LEU A 223 22.82 15.06 -7.72
N TYR A 224 22.14 15.08 -6.59
CA TYR A 224 22.13 16.21 -5.67
C TYR A 224 23.03 15.86 -4.47
N MET A 225 24.08 16.64 -4.26
CA MET A 225 25.10 16.36 -3.27
C MET A 225 25.22 17.52 -2.29
N LYS A 226 25.19 17.21 -1.00
CA LYS A 226 25.57 18.14 0.06
C LYS A 226 26.99 17.80 0.52
N ILE A 227 27.85 18.80 0.53
CA ILE A 227 29.28 18.66 0.83
C ILE A 227 29.62 19.69 1.90
N VAL A 228 30.46 19.30 2.85
CA VAL A 228 30.86 20.13 4.00
C VAL A 228 32.38 20.22 4.06
N ARG A 229 32.90 21.31 4.60
CA ARG A 229 34.34 21.50 4.76
C ARG A 229 34.82 20.79 6.03
N GLY A 230 35.60 19.74 5.89
CA GLY A 230 36.32 19.07 6.97
C GLY A 230 37.69 19.70 7.25
N SER A 231 38.46 19.08 8.15
CA SER A 231 39.82 19.54 8.50
C SER A 231 40.83 19.34 7.37
N GLU A 232 40.64 18.31 6.55
CA GLU A 232 41.59 17.91 5.50
C GLU A 232 41.09 18.20 4.07
N GLY A 233 39.85 18.66 3.91
CA GLY A 233 39.26 18.92 2.60
C GLY A 233 37.74 18.93 2.61
N TRP A 234 37.16 18.85 1.42
CA TRP A 234 35.71 18.71 1.24
C TRP A 234 35.27 17.26 1.50
N LEU A 235 34.23 17.08 2.32
CA LEU A 235 33.66 15.78 2.65
C LEU A 235 32.20 15.72 2.23
N VAL A 236 31.76 14.58 1.70
CA VAL A 236 30.38 14.40 1.28
C VAL A 236 29.49 14.11 2.49
N ASN A 237 28.50 14.96 2.70
CA ASN A 237 27.55 14.87 3.81
C ASN A 237 26.26 14.14 3.41
N ASP A 238 25.82 14.27 2.16
CA ASP A 238 24.72 13.47 1.64
C ASP A 238 24.72 13.45 0.10
N VAL A 239 24.12 12.42 -0.48
CA VAL A 239 23.95 12.27 -1.92
C VAL A 239 22.55 11.75 -2.21
N GLU A 240 21.89 12.30 -3.23
CA GLU A 240 20.60 11.83 -3.69
C GLU A 240 20.61 11.69 -5.21
N ALA A 241 20.21 10.52 -5.71
CA ALA A 241 20.06 10.27 -7.14
C ALA A 241 18.62 10.51 -7.57
N ILE A 242 18.39 11.57 -8.34
CA ILE A 242 17.06 11.96 -8.80
C ILE A 242 16.94 11.64 -10.29
N SER A 243 16.01 10.74 -10.62
CA SER A 243 15.64 10.41 -12.00
C SER A 243 14.57 11.38 -12.51
N ARG A 244 14.52 11.63 -13.82
CA ARG A 244 13.46 12.47 -14.44
C ARG A 244 12.13 11.75 -14.65
N SER A 245 12.17 10.42 -14.66
CA SER A 245 11.04 9.57 -15.02
C SER A 245 10.42 8.85 -13.83
N ASP A 246 11.01 8.99 -12.65
CA ASP A 246 10.64 8.20 -11.47
C ASP A 246 10.32 9.16 -10.32
N ASP A 247 9.03 9.25 -10.00
CA ASP A 247 8.54 10.04 -8.86
C ASP A 247 8.79 9.30 -7.53
N ASP A 248 9.04 7.98 -7.55
CA ASP A 248 9.20 7.12 -6.37
C ASP A 248 10.68 7.00 -5.92
N HIS A 249 11.45 8.09 -6.01
CA HIS A 249 12.86 8.06 -5.66
C HIS A 249 13.07 7.80 -4.16
N PRO A 250 14.00 6.91 -3.76
CA PRO A 250 14.18 6.46 -2.38
C PRO A 250 14.71 7.53 -1.40
N GLY A 251 14.94 8.75 -1.89
CA GLY A 251 15.57 9.83 -1.14
C GLY A 251 17.09 9.68 -1.06
N SER A 252 17.69 10.37 -0.09
CA SER A 252 19.14 10.44 0.04
C SER A 252 19.80 9.11 0.45
N VAL A 253 21.09 8.98 0.16
CA VAL A 253 21.90 7.79 0.47
C VAL A 253 21.95 7.57 1.98
N ARG A 254 21.99 8.64 2.77
CA ARG A 254 21.87 8.53 4.23
C ARG A 254 20.56 7.85 4.62
N ARG A 255 19.43 8.31 4.08
CA ARG A 255 18.10 7.73 4.33
C ARG A 255 18.03 6.26 3.90
N GLN A 256 18.62 5.93 2.75
CA GLN A 256 18.69 4.55 2.24
C GLN A 256 19.55 3.65 3.12
N ALA A 257 20.70 4.13 3.59
CA ALA A 257 21.59 3.41 4.51
C ALA A 257 20.89 3.12 5.84
N ASP A 258 20.21 4.12 6.42
CA ASP A 258 19.40 3.96 7.62
C ASP A 258 18.32 2.87 7.46
N ALA A 259 17.65 2.84 6.30
CA ALA A 259 16.64 1.83 6.00
C ALA A 259 17.24 0.42 5.86
N ILE A 260 18.38 0.28 5.17
CA ILE A 260 19.09 -1.01 5.05
C ILE A 260 19.56 -1.49 6.42
N ASN A 261 20.08 -0.60 7.27
CA ASN A 261 20.46 -0.92 8.64
C ASN A 261 19.27 -1.42 9.47
N ALA A 262 18.10 -0.77 9.36
CA ALA A 262 16.88 -1.22 10.04
C ALA A 262 16.44 -2.60 9.56
N VAL A 263 16.51 -2.87 8.25
CA VAL A 263 16.22 -4.21 7.70
C VAL A 263 17.23 -5.24 8.19
N ASN A 264 18.53 -4.95 8.16
CA ASN A 264 19.55 -5.87 8.63
C ASN A 264 19.39 -6.17 10.12
N ALA A 265 19.03 -5.18 10.93
CA ALA A 265 18.73 -5.36 12.34
C ALA A 265 17.50 -6.26 12.54
N PHE A 266 16.42 -6.05 11.77
CA PHE A 266 15.25 -6.91 11.78
C PHE A 266 15.58 -8.36 11.37
N LEU A 267 16.27 -8.56 10.25
CA LEU A 267 16.64 -9.89 9.76
C LEU A 267 17.58 -10.61 10.72
N THR A 268 18.50 -9.88 11.37
CA THR A 268 19.39 -10.44 12.41
C THR A 268 18.59 -10.89 13.63
N ALA A 269 17.71 -10.01 14.15
CA ALA A 269 16.86 -10.32 15.30
C ALA A 269 15.89 -11.49 15.00
N TYR A 270 15.31 -11.50 13.80
CA TYR A 270 14.43 -12.56 13.34
C TYR A 270 15.16 -13.91 13.25
N GLY A 271 16.33 -13.94 12.60
CA GLY A 271 17.13 -15.17 12.47
C GLY A 271 17.71 -15.68 13.79
N ALA A 272 17.90 -14.80 14.78
CA ALA A 272 18.35 -15.16 16.13
C ALA A 272 17.19 -15.46 17.11
N GLU A 273 15.94 -15.32 16.67
CA GLU A 273 14.74 -15.42 17.50
C GLU A 273 14.75 -14.46 18.73
N ASP A 274 15.41 -13.30 18.60
CA ASP A 274 15.54 -12.30 19.66
C ASP A 274 14.32 -11.38 19.71
N GLN A 275 13.38 -11.72 20.61
CA GLN A 275 12.11 -10.98 20.77
C GLN A 275 12.31 -9.55 21.27
N ASP A 276 13.29 -9.30 22.12
CA ASP A 276 13.56 -7.96 22.66
C ASP A 276 14.10 -7.05 21.54
N ALA A 277 15.00 -7.58 20.71
CA ALA A 277 15.49 -6.87 19.53
C ALA A 277 14.38 -6.66 18.49
N LEU A 278 13.56 -7.67 18.22
CA LEU A 278 12.42 -7.57 17.30
C LEU A 278 11.43 -6.48 17.72
N GLN A 279 11.14 -6.36 19.03
CA GLN A 279 10.28 -5.30 19.55
C GLN A 279 10.83 -3.89 19.25
N MET A 280 12.15 -3.73 19.19
CA MET A 280 12.79 -2.43 18.94
C MET A 280 12.85 -2.06 17.46
N VAL A 281 12.78 -3.03 16.54
CA VAL A 281 13.00 -2.82 15.10
C VAL A 281 11.75 -3.05 14.25
N ALA A 282 10.75 -3.76 14.78
CA ALA A 282 9.45 -3.94 14.15
C ALA A 282 8.46 -2.85 14.57
N GLY A 283 7.51 -2.56 13.70
CA GLY A 283 6.34 -1.76 14.00
C GLY A 283 5.51 -2.38 15.13
N LYS A 284 4.82 -1.55 15.91
CA LYS A 284 4.05 -2.00 17.08
C LYS A 284 2.99 -3.05 16.70
N GLU A 285 2.30 -2.81 15.59
CA GLU A 285 1.24 -3.71 15.11
C GLU A 285 1.82 -5.04 14.64
N LEU A 286 2.88 -5.03 13.81
CA LEU A 286 3.57 -6.24 13.37
C LEU A 286 4.08 -7.07 14.57
N TYR A 287 4.72 -6.42 15.54
CA TYR A 287 5.27 -7.13 16.69
C TYR A 287 4.19 -7.77 17.56
N GLU A 288 3.22 -6.98 18.04
CA GLU A 288 2.19 -7.45 18.97
C GLU A 288 1.21 -8.44 18.34
N SER A 289 0.87 -8.25 17.06
CA SER A 289 -0.09 -9.12 16.37
C SER A 289 0.55 -10.39 15.82
N ALA A 290 1.80 -10.33 15.34
CA ALA A 290 2.36 -11.37 14.50
C ALA A 290 3.70 -11.94 14.94
N LEU A 291 4.57 -11.23 15.67
CA LEU A 291 5.91 -11.76 15.99
C LEU A 291 6.03 -12.29 17.43
N LYS A 292 5.39 -11.61 18.39
CA LYS A 292 5.56 -11.84 19.82
C LYS A 292 5.25 -13.25 20.32
N LEU A 293 4.30 -13.94 19.69
CA LEU A 293 3.82 -15.27 20.09
C LEU A 293 4.06 -16.33 19.01
N SER A 294 4.87 -16.02 18.01
CA SER A 294 4.99 -16.82 16.80
C SER A 294 6.25 -17.66 16.79
N ASP A 295 6.14 -18.83 16.17
CA ASP A 295 7.28 -19.66 15.83
C ASP A 295 7.93 -19.11 14.54
N LEU A 296 8.99 -18.31 14.71
CA LEU A 296 9.67 -17.63 13.60
C LEU A 296 10.34 -18.62 12.64
N SER A 297 10.56 -19.87 13.05
CA SER A 297 11.14 -20.91 12.19
C SER A 297 10.22 -21.36 11.04
N LEU A 298 8.92 -21.02 11.11
CA LEU A 298 7.94 -21.35 10.07
C LEU A 298 8.21 -20.64 8.73
N VAL A 299 8.84 -19.46 8.77
CA VAL A 299 9.18 -18.70 7.55
C VAL A 299 10.66 -18.38 7.55
N GLN A 300 11.38 -18.83 6.53
CA GLN A 300 12.80 -18.49 6.39
C GLN A 300 12.94 -17.17 5.66
N LEU A 301 13.57 -16.19 6.33
CA LEU A 301 13.95 -14.91 5.73
C LEU A 301 15.43 -14.95 5.30
N PRO A 302 15.83 -14.13 4.31
CA PRO A 302 17.22 -14.06 3.86
C PRO A 302 18.15 -13.60 4.99
N SER A 303 19.41 -14.05 4.94
CA SER A 303 20.42 -13.55 5.87
C SER A 303 20.77 -12.09 5.56
N PRO A 304 21.07 -11.25 6.56
CA PRO A 304 21.64 -9.92 6.33
C PRO A 304 22.91 -9.92 5.46
N ASN A 305 23.63 -11.04 5.41
CA ASN A 305 24.85 -11.22 4.63
C ASN A 305 24.61 -11.65 3.16
N ASP A 306 23.38 -12.04 2.84
CA ASP A 306 22.96 -12.46 1.51
C ASP A 306 22.54 -11.24 0.68
N VAL A 307 23.53 -10.37 0.41
CA VAL A 307 23.29 -9.17 -0.39
C VAL A 307 23.03 -9.57 -1.84
N PRO A 308 21.86 -9.26 -2.39
CA PRO A 308 21.57 -9.57 -3.78
C PRO A 308 22.41 -8.68 -4.70
N ALA A 309 22.75 -9.18 -5.89
CA ALA A 309 23.44 -8.38 -6.91
C ALA A 309 22.61 -7.14 -7.32
N GLU A 310 21.29 -7.23 -7.19
CA GLU A 310 20.34 -6.16 -7.48
C GLU A 310 19.33 -6.05 -6.34
N PHE A 311 19.13 -4.85 -5.81
CA PHE A 311 18.06 -4.53 -4.87
C PHE A 311 17.39 -3.21 -5.25
N VAL A 312 16.10 -3.12 -4.92
CA VAL A 312 15.27 -1.96 -5.21
C VAL A 312 14.77 -1.38 -3.90
N ILE A 313 14.95 -0.07 -3.73
CA ILE A 313 14.31 0.72 -2.68
C ILE A 313 13.36 1.67 -3.40
N ARG A 314 12.09 1.68 -2.99
CA ARG A 314 11.09 2.64 -3.47
C ARG A 314 10.60 3.48 -2.30
N ALA A 315 10.33 4.75 -2.54
CA ALA A 315 9.68 5.60 -1.55
C ALA A 315 8.21 5.84 -1.89
N TYR A 316 7.39 5.90 -0.84
CA TYR A 316 6.00 6.35 -0.89
C TYR A 316 5.77 7.24 0.34
N GLU A 317 5.73 8.56 0.16
CA GLU A 317 5.60 9.53 1.26
C GLU A 317 6.65 9.33 2.39
N SER A 318 6.21 8.99 3.60
CA SER A 318 7.05 8.71 4.78
C SER A 318 7.46 7.23 4.90
N GLN A 319 7.22 6.44 3.86
CA GLN A 319 7.50 5.01 3.82
C GLN A 319 8.56 4.66 2.78
N LEU A 320 9.35 3.64 3.10
CA LEU A 320 10.27 3.01 2.16
C LEU A 320 9.87 1.54 2.01
N THR A 321 9.99 1.01 0.79
CA THR A 321 9.86 -0.43 0.55
C THR A 321 11.18 -0.95 0.00
N LEU A 322 11.84 -1.83 0.75
CA LEU A 322 13.04 -2.55 0.29
C LEU A 322 12.62 -3.90 -0.29
N MET A 323 13.06 -4.20 -1.51
CA MET A 323 12.80 -5.46 -2.21
C MET A 323 14.11 -6.25 -2.32
N ILE A 324 14.15 -7.43 -1.69
CA ILE A 324 15.32 -8.31 -1.61
C ILE A 324 15.00 -9.61 -2.37
N PRO A 325 15.66 -9.87 -3.52
CA PRO A 325 15.60 -11.17 -4.17
C PRO A 325 16.21 -12.27 -3.28
N ALA A 326 15.45 -13.32 -3.02
CA ALA A 326 15.84 -14.46 -2.19
C ALA A 326 15.50 -15.77 -2.92
N GLY A 327 16.38 -16.18 -3.84
CA GLY A 327 16.19 -17.41 -4.63
C GLY A 327 15.01 -17.30 -5.60
N LYS A 328 13.91 -18.01 -5.30
CA LYS A 328 12.67 -17.99 -6.11
C LYS A 328 11.63 -16.98 -5.62
N GLU A 329 11.91 -16.32 -4.49
CA GLU A 329 11.01 -15.37 -3.85
C GLU A 329 11.63 -13.96 -3.85
N ILE A 330 10.78 -12.95 -3.79
CA ILE A 330 11.15 -11.57 -3.48
C ILE A 330 10.58 -11.26 -2.11
N VAL A 331 11.45 -10.90 -1.17
CA VAL A 331 11.04 -10.40 0.15
C VAL A 331 10.91 -8.89 0.08
N ARG A 332 9.69 -8.39 0.25
CA ARG A 332 9.35 -6.98 0.33
C ARG A 332 9.20 -6.57 1.79
N MET A 333 9.99 -5.61 2.23
CA MET A 333 9.95 -5.08 3.59
C MET A 333 9.48 -3.64 3.55
N HIS A 334 8.32 -3.40 4.15
CA HIS A 334 7.72 -2.08 4.27
C HIS A 334 8.24 -1.42 5.55
N LEU A 335 8.81 -0.23 5.40
CA LEU A 335 9.47 0.54 6.45
C LEU A 335 8.72 1.84 6.66
N GLN A 336 8.47 2.17 7.92
CA GLN A 336 7.93 3.46 8.33
C GLN A 336 9.03 4.28 8.99
N GLU A 337 9.20 5.52 8.54
CA GLU A 337 10.07 6.47 9.21
C GLU A 337 9.45 6.86 10.54
N ARG A 338 10.21 6.78 11.64
CA ARG A 338 9.75 7.28 12.93
C ARG A 338 9.64 8.78 12.85
N GLU A 339 8.50 9.33 13.26
CA GLU A 339 8.40 10.76 13.50
C GLU A 339 9.40 11.13 14.59
N GLU A 340 10.48 11.82 14.21
CA GLU A 340 11.33 12.52 15.17
C GLU A 340 10.45 13.52 15.91
N GLY A 341 10.07 13.20 17.15
CA GLY A 341 9.38 14.14 18.00
C GLY A 341 10.21 15.44 18.06
N LEU A 342 9.58 16.55 17.68
CA LEU A 342 10.10 17.93 17.77
C LEU A 342 11.05 18.09 18.98
N PRO A 343 12.16 18.84 18.85
CA PRO A 343 13.14 18.99 19.91
C PRO A 343 12.49 19.74 21.08
N ASN A 344 11.94 18.98 22.02
CA ASN A 344 11.42 19.51 23.27
C ASN A 344 12.64 19.76 24.17
N VAL A 345 12.82 21.01 24.60
CA VAL A 345 14.00 21.58 25.26
C VAL A 345 14.21 21.05 26.69
N ALA A 346 13.95 19.77 26.95
CA ALA A 346 13.99 19.18 28.30
C ALA A 346 14.49 17.72 28.30
N ALA A 347 15.52 17.37 27.52
CA ALA A 347 16.04 16.00 27.46
C ALA A 347 17.57 15.93 27.47
N THR A 348 18.22 16.39 28.53
CA THR A 348 19.67 16.18 28.75
C THR A 348 20.02 14.81 29.36
N ALA A 349 19.04 13.93 29.58
CA ALA A 349 19.27 12.55 30.07
C ALA A 349 18.58 11.46 29.24
N ALA A 350 17.83 11.81 28.19
CA ALA A 350 17.12 10.87 27.31
C ALA A 350 17.63 10.87 25.86
N SER A 351 18.65 11.68 25.53
CA SER A 351 19.27 11.66 24.20
C SER A 351 20.03 10.35 23.95
N ASP A 352 20.69 9.80 24.96
CA ASP A 352 21.53 8.59 24.80
C ASP A 352 20.78 7.32 24.37
N ILE A 353 19.46 7.25 24.59
CA ILE A 353 18.62 6.12 24.16
C ILE A 353 17.93 6.42 22.82
N ARG A 354 17.56 7.69 22.57
CA ARG A 354 16.92 8.11 21.31
C ARG A 354 17.90 8.10 20.14
N ASP A 355 19.16 8.43 20.38
CA ASP A 355 20.23 8.37 19.36
C ASP A 355 20.63 6.93 18.97
N ARG A 356 20.13 5.91 19.69
CA ARG A 356 20.42 4.49 19.43
C ARG A 356 19.30 3.74 18.73
N LEU A 357 18.12 4.35 18.59
CA LEU A 357 17.00 3.70 17.96
C LEU A 357 17.10 3.87 16.44
N PRO A 358 16.85 2.80 15.65
CA PRO A 358 16.86 2.92 14.20
C PRO A 358 15.79 3.91 13.74
N ARG A 359 16.14 4.73 12.76
CA ARG A 359 15.26 5.73 12.14
C ARG A 359 13.99 5.11 11.55
N PHE A 360 14.09 3.87 11.08
CA PHE A 360 12.99 3.13 10.47
C PHE A 360 12.58 1.93 11.32
N THR A 361 11.28 1.61 11.29
CA THR A 361 10.72 0.33 11.75
C THR A 361 10.17 -0.47 10.59
N VAL A 362 10.28 -1.80 10.67
CA VAL A 362 9.65 -2.70 9.70
C VAL A 362 8.19 -2.88 10.10
N GLU A 363 7.27 -2.34 9.31
CA GLU A 363 5.82 -2.43 9.56
C GLU A 363 5.20 -3.70 8.96
N GLU A 364 5.74 -4.19 7.84
CA GLU A 364 5.24 -5.40 7.22
C GLU A 364 6.32 -6.10 6.41
N VAL A 365 6.26 -7.43 6.38
CA VAL A 365 7.12 -8.26 5.54
C VAL A 365 6.23 -9.14 4.68
N THR A 366 6.43 -9.02 3.37
CA THR A 366 5.70 -9.74 2.34
C THR A 366 6.68 -10.60 1.55
N LEU A 367 6.35 -11.88 1.37
CA LEU A 367 7.08 -12.80 0.49
C LEU A 367 6.28 -12.99 -0.79
N TYR A 368 6.91 -12.78 -1.94
CA TYR A 368 6.32 -12.93 -3.26
C TYR A 368 7.03 -14.03 -4.04
N GLU A 369 6.33 -15.10 -4.40
CA GLU A 369 6.90 -16.21 -5.17
C GLU A 369 6.80 -15.96 -6.67
N LEU A 370 7.95 -15.89 -7.36
CA LEU A 370 8.03 -15.54 -8.78
C LEU A 370 7.36 -16.55 -9.72
N ALA A 371 7.32 -17.83 -9.33
CA ALA A 371 6.82 -18.90 -10.19
C ALA A 371 5.29 -19.00 -10.19
N THR A 372 4.66 -18.65 -9.07
CA THR A 372 3.22 -18.84 -8.85
C THR A 372 2.47 -17.51 -8.75
N GLU A 373 3.20 -16.39 -8.71
CA GLU A 373 2.70 -15.05 -8.41
C GLU A 373 1.94 -14.98 -7.07
N ARG A 374 2.18 -15.94 -6.17
CA ARG A 374 1.56 -15.97 -4.85
C ARG A 374 2.26 -15.02 -3.90
N GLN A 375 1.46 -14.35 -3.08
CA GLN A 375 1.94 -13.47 -2.01
C GLN A 375 1.59 -14.09 -0.65
N ARG A 376 2.45 -13.86 0.34
CA ARG A 376 2.17 -14.17 1.74
C ARG A 376 2.76 -13.08 2.63
N THR A 377 1.99 -12.58 3.59
CA THR A 377 2.49 -11.62 4.59
C THR A 377 2.84 -12.38 5.86
N LEU A 378 3.89 -11.97 6.58
CA LEU A 378 4.26 -12.63 7.83
C LEU A 378 3.11 -12.64 8.84
N SER A 379 2.37 -11.53 8.94
CA SER A 379 1.20 -11.42 9.81
C SER A 379 0.13 -12.46 9.48
N ALA A 380 -0.16 -12.68 8.20
CA ALA A 380 -1.12 -13.69 7.80
C ALA A 380 -0.62 -15.10 8.08
N VAL A 381 0.64 -15.42 7.75
CA VAL A 381 1.21 -16.76 7.96
C VAL A 381 1.17 -17.17 9.43
N PHE A 382 1.46 -16.24 10.35
CA PHE A 382 1.48 -16.55 11.78
C PHE A 382 0.11 -16.56 12.44
N THR A 383 -0.79 -15.64 12.06
CA THR A 383 -2.05 -15.46 12.79
C THR A 383 -3.23 -16.22 12.19
N ALA A 384 -3.24 -16.42 10.87
CA ALA A 384 -4.37 -17.05 10.18
C ALA A 384 -4.62 -18.50 10.66
N PRO A 385 -3.60 -19.39 10.79
CA PRO A 385 -3.80 -20.75 11.30
C PRO A 385 -4.47 -20.80 12.66
N MET A 386 -4.02 -19.95 13.59
CA MET A 386 -4.57 -19.91 14.94
C MET A 386 -6.01 -19.40 14.90
N ARG A 387 -6.27 -18.28 14.21
CA ARG A 387 -7.62 -17.70 14.12
C ARG A 387 -8.62 -18.65 13.47
N ALA A 388 -8.24 -19.30 12.37
CA ALA A 388 -9.04 -20.35 11.74
C ALA A 388 -9.30 -21.50 12.72
N SER A 389 -8.29 -21.99 13.45
CA SER A 389 -8.46 -23.06 14.44
C SER A 389 -9.39 -22.67 15.58
N VAL A 390 -9.33 -21.42 16.10
CA VAL A 390 -10.28 -20.93 17.11
C VAL A 390 -11.70 -20.89 16.54
N PHE A 391 -11.87 -20.45 15.29
CA PHE A 391 -13.17 -20.46 14.63
C PHE A 391 -13.73 -21.88 14.49
N LEU A 392 -12.92 -22.82 13.97
CA LEU A 392 -13.32 -24.22 13.78
C LEU A 392 -13.68 -24.89 15.12
N LYS A 393 -12.92 -24.59 16.18
CA LYS A 393 -13.27 -25.02 17.53
C LYS A 393 -14.58 -24.41 18.00
N ALA A 394 -14.77 -23.10 17.84
CA ALA A 394 -16.04 -22.44 18.18
C ALA A 394 -17.24 -23.00 17.40
N LEU A 395 -17.02 -23.44 16.16
CA LEU A 395 -18.01 -24.10 15.32
C LEU A 395 -18.39 -25.47 15.89
N SER A 396 -17.40 -26.28 16.29
CA SER A 396 -17.64 -27.58 16.96
C SER A 396 -18.33 -27.44 18.32
N GLU A 397 -17.99 -26.40 19.09
CA GLU A 397 -18.59 -26.07 20.38
C GLU A 397 -19.96 -25.38 20.24
N ARG A 398 -20.37 -25.04 19.01
CA ARG A 398 -21.58 -24.26 18.71
C ARG A 398 -21.66 -22.96 19.53
N ASN A 399 -20.52 -22.27 19.66
CA ASN A 399 -20.39 -21.04 20.43
C ASN A 399 -20.76 -19.81 19.58
N HIS A 400 -22.04 -19.43 19.62
CA HIS A 400 -22.60 -18.31 18.85
C HIS A 400 -21.80 -17.00 18.97
N LYS A 401 -21.44 -16.59 20.19
CA LYS A 401 -20.73 -15.32 20.44
C LYS A 401 -19.36 -15.31 19.78
N ARG A 402 -18.62 -16.43 19.85
CA ARG A 402 -17.30 -16.56 19.20
C ARG A 402 -17.42 -16.60 17.67
N LEU A 403 -18.39 -17.34 17.14
CA LEU A 403 -18.64 -17.43 15.70
C LEU A 403 -18.94 -16.05 15.10
N SER A 404 -19.83 -15.28 15.73
CA SER A 404 -20.17 -13.93 15.29
C SER A 404 -18.97 -12.98 15.30
N HIS A 405 -18.10 -13.09 16.31
CA HIS A 405 -16.93 -12.22 16.46
C HIS A 405 -15.78 -12.55 15.49
N LEU A 406 -15.56 -13.85 15.22
CA LEU A 406 -14.48 -14.33 14.36
C LEU A 406 -14.82 -14.32 12.87
N SER A 407 -16.11 -14.16 12.52
CA SER A 407 -16.56 -14.10 11.13
C SER A 407 -16.48 -12.69 10.56
N THR A 408 -16.42 -12.59 9.23
CA THR A 408 -16.58 -11.31 8.52
C THR A 408 -17.93 -10.66 8.86
N GLY A 409 -18.00 -9.34 8.77
CA GLY A 409 -19.24 -8.60 9.05
C GLY A 409 -20.42 -9.04 8.18
N GLU A 410 -20.15 -9.41 6.93
CA GLU A 410 -21.15 -9.94 5.99
C GLU A 410 -21.61 -11.34 6.38
N PHE A 411 -20.69 -12.29 6.61
CA PHE A 411 -21.03 -13.65 7.02
C PHE A 411 -21.80 -13.65 8.35
N SER A 412 -21.37 -12.83 9.31
CA SER A 412 -22.04 -12.68 10.60
C SER A 412 -23.44 -12.10 10.46
N ARG A 413 -23.65 -11.11 9.59
CA ARG A 413 -24.97 -10.52 9.33
C ARG A 413 -25.91 -11.50 8.64
N ALA A 414 -25.43 -12.18 7.61
CA ALA A 414 -26.24 -13.10 6.80
C ALA A 414 -26.62 -14.37 7.56
N THR A 415 -25.77 -14.81 8.50
CA THR A 415 -25.95 -16.06 9.25
C THR A 415 -26.12 -15.83 10.75
N TRP A 416 -25.04 -15.45 11.46
CA TRP A 416 -25.00 -15.54 12.93
C TRP A 416 -25.98 -14.60 13.64
N ASN A 417 -26.22 -13.41 13.10
CA ASN A 417 -27.15 -12.43 13.69
C ASN A 417 -28.62 -12.88 13.61
N ARG A 418 -28.93 -13.84 12.73
CA ARG A 418 -30.25 -14.45 12.55
C ARG A 418 -30.43 -15.71 13.39
N VAL A 419 -29.33 -16.42 13.65
CA VAL A 419 -29.35 -17.69 14.38
C VAL A 419 -29.52 -17.46 15.88
N SER A 420 -30.62 -17.99 16.45
CA SER A 420 -30.74 -18.15 17.89
C SER A 420 -29.89 -19.34 18.39
N PRO A 421 -29.51 -19.39 19.68
CA PRO A 421 -28.78 -20.54 20.24
C PRO A 421 -29.48 -21.89 20.03
N GLU A 422 -30.81 -21.90 19.95
CA GLU A 422 -31.62 -23.09 19.69
C GLU A 422 -31.52 -23.56 18.23
N ILE A 423 -31.55 -22.63 17.28
CA ILE A 423 -31.34 -22.92 15.85
C ILE A 423 -29.90 -23.39 15.63
N LEU A 424 -28.93 -22.80 16.33
CA LEU A 424 -27.53 -23.18 16.21
C LEU A 424 -27.29 -24.65 16.57
N GLN A 425 -28.05 -25.23 17.50
CA GLN A 425 -27.96 -26.66 17.83
C GLN A 425 -28.57 -27.59 16.78
N GLN A 426 -29.50 -27.09 15.97
CA GLN A 426 -30.20 -27.86 14.94
C GLN A 426 -29.47 -27.88 13.60
N LEU A 427 -28.49 -26.97 13.40
CA LEU A 427 -27.72 -26.91 12.16
C LEU A 427 -26.88 -28.18 11.94
N ASP A 428 -26.97 -28.75 10.76
CA ASP A 428 -26.12 -29.86 10.32
C ASP A 428 -24.78 -29.30 9.83
N ILE A 429 -23.88 -29.07 10.79
CA ILE A 429 -22.54 -28.55 10.55
C ILE A 429 -21.56 -29.73 10.55
N PRO A 430 -20.79 -29.95 9.48
CA PRO A 430 -19.78 -30.99 9.47
C PRO A 430 -18.75 -30.81 10.60
N ASP A 431 -18.27 -31.92 11.15
CA ASP A 431 -17.14 -31.91 12.08
C ASP A 431 -15.85 -31.57 11.33
N PHE A 432 -15.51 -30.28 11.30
CA PHE A 432 -14.23 -29.80 10.76
C PHE A 432 -13.10 -29.88 11.78
N TYR A 433 -13.42 -29.75 13.07
CA TYR A 433 -12.44 -29.66 14.14
C TYR A 433 -12.25 -30.98 14.88
N ASP A 434 -10.99 -31.38 15.03
CA ASP A 434 -10.50 -32.37 15.99
C ASP A 434 -9.11 -31.95 16.50
N ASP A 435 -8.62 -32.58 17.57
CA ASP A 435 -7.30 -32.28 18.15
C ASP A 435 -6.12 -32.55 17.17
N GLY A 436 -6.39 -33.10 15.99
CA GLY A 436 -5.41 -33.42 14.95
C GLY A 436 -5.48 -32.54 13.69
N VAL A 437 -6.25 -31.45 13.70
CA VAL A 437 -6.29 -30.50 12.58
C VAL A 437 -4.92 -29.88 12.34
N LYS A 438 -4.43 -29.98 11.10
CA LYS A 438 -3.15 -29.41 10.66
C LYS A 438 -3.35 -28.59 9.39
N VAL A 439 -2.68 -27.44 9.34
CA VAL A 439 -2.54 -26.67 8.09
C VAL A 439 -1.61 -27.43 7.16
N THR A 440 -2.02 -27.62 5.91
CA THR A 440 -1.22 -28.25 4.86
C THR A 440 -0.66 -27.26 3.86
N ASP A 441 -1.42 -26.20 3.53
CA ASP A 441 -0.99 -25.14 2.64
C ASP A 441 -1.66 -23.81 3.06
N GLY A 442 -1.12 -22.68 2.61
CA GLY A 442 -1.68 -21.36 2.88
C GLY A 442 -1.12 -20.30 1.93
N HIS A 443 -1.99 -19.43 1.42
CA HIS A 443 -1.60 -18.34 0.53
C HIS A 443 -2.49 -17.11 0.71
N THR A 444 -1.98 -15.94 0.36
CA THR A 444 -2.68 -14.66 0.48
C THR A 444 -2.76 -13.98 -0.88
N PHE A 445 -3.95 -13.51 -1.24
CA PHE A 445 -4.19 -12.72 -2.45
C PHE A 445 -4.98 -11.46 -2.09
N GLY A 446 -4.32 -10.30 -2.19
CA GLY A 446 -4.86 -9.03 -1.70
C GLY A 446 -5.22 -9.15 -0.21
N ASP A 447 -6.46 -8.82 0.13
CA ASP A 447 -6.96 -8.91 1.51
C ASP A 447 -7.45 -10.31 1.90
N THR A 448 -7.40 -11.29 1.00
CA THR A 448 -7.90 -12.65 1.24
C THR A 448 -6.74 -13.59 1.57
N THR A 449 -6.83 -14.33 2.68
CA THR A 449 -5.94 -15.44 3.02
C THR A 449 -6.72 -16.76 2.96
N GLU A 450 -6.25 -17.70 2.16
CA GLU A 450 -6.81 -19.04 2.06
C GLU A 450 -5.86 -20.05 2.69
N LEU A 451 -6.40 -20.85 3.61
CA LEU A 451 -5.67 -21.90 4.32
C LEU A 451 -6.29 -23.25 4.01
N GLU A 452 -5.47 -24.25 3.68
CA GLU A 452 -5.90 -25.64 3.54
C GLU A 452 -5.59 -26.41 4.82
N PHE A 453 -6.55 -27.20 5.26
CA PHE A 453 -6.47 -28.01 6.46
C PHE A 453 -6.78 -29.47 6.16
N VAL A 454 -6.13 -30.36 6.93
CA VAL A 454 -6.48 -31.78 7.01
C VAL A 454 -6.72 -32.13 8.47
N ASN A 455 -7.87 -32.73 8.76
CA ASN A 455 -8.21 -33.23 10.10
C ASN A 455 -7.70 -34.66 10.33
N ALA A 456 -7.78 -35.17 11.57
CA ALA A 456 -7.33 -36.52 11.91
C ALA A 456 -8.07 -37.64 11.14
N LYS A 457 -9.28 -37.34 10.64
CA LYS A 457 -10.09 -38.24 9.79
C LYS A 457 -9.68 -38.20 8.32
N GLY A 458 -8.68 -37.40 7.94
CA GLY A 458 -8.20 -37.25 6.56
C GLY A 458 -9.12 -36.40 5.66
N ARG A 459 -10.07 -35.66 6.23
CA ARG A 459 -10.90 -34.73 5.46
C ARG A 459 -10.12 -33.45 5.19
N VAL A 460 -10.07 -33.06 3.93
CA VAL A 460 -9.49 -31.79 3.47
C VAL A 460 -10.58 -30.74 3.44
N PHE A 461 -10.30 -29.54 3.93
CA PHE A 461 -11.16 -28.37 3.82
C PHE A 461 -10.30 -27.10 3.79
N SER A 462 -10.82 -26.02 3.25
CA SER A 462 -10.15 -24.72 3.24
C SER A 462 -10.91 -23.69 4.04
N CYS A 463 -10.18 -22.80 4.70
CA CYS A 463 -10.73 -21.62 5.36
C CYS A 463 -10.33 -20.39 4.56
N ARG A 464 -11.32 -19.63 4.11
CA ARG A 464 -11.11 -18.34 3.48
C ARG A 464 -11.27 -17.26 4.53
N MET A 465 -10.25 -16.44 4.69
CA MET A 465 -10.20 -15.34 5.65
C MET A 465 -9.99 -14.03 4.90
N ILE A 466 -10.59 -12.95 5.40
CA ILE A 466 -10.47 -11.60 4.83
C ILE A 466 -9.94 -10.67 5.93
N ASN A 467 -8.94 -9.86 5.58
CA ASN A 467 -8.47 -8.78 6.45
C ASN A 467 -9.52 -7.66 6.47
N GLN A 468 -10.18 -7.46 7.61
CA GLN A 468 -11.13 -6.37 7.83
C GLN A 468 -10.62 -5.51 8.98
N ASN A 469 -10.21 -4.27 8.66
CA ASN A 469 -9.69 -3.28 9.62
C ASN A 469 -8.45 -3.78 10.41
N GLY A 470 -7.49 -4.42 9.73
CA GLY A 470 -6.27 -4.94 10.36
C GLY A 470 -6.46 -6.30 11.06
N GLU A 471 -7.68 -6.85 11.04
CA GLU A 471 -7.99 -8.12 11.65
C GLU A 471 -8.41 -9.17 10.62
N LEU A 472 -7.70 -10.31 10.59
CA LEU A 472 -8.13 -11.47 9.80
C LEU A 472 -9.39 -12.10 10.42
N ARG A 473 -10.46 -12.10 9.62
CA ARG A 473 -11.76 -12.66 9.96
C ARG A 473 -12.15 -13.74 8.96
N LEU A 474 -12.85 -14.75 9.43
CA LEU A 474 -13.23 -15.87 8.59
C LEU A 474 -14.46 -15.53 7.74
N ASP A 475 -14.33 -15.66 6.43
CA ASP A 475 -15.43 -15.42 5.49
C ASP A 475 -16.16 -16.71 5.15
N ASP A 476 -15.42 -17.81 4.92
CA ASP A 476 -16.02 -19.09 4.54
C ASP A 476 -15.17 -20.30 4.96
N VAL A 477 -15.82 -21.44 5.10
CA VAL A 477 -15.19 -22.77 5.17
C VAL A 477 -15.67 -23.59 3.99
N GLN A 478 -14.75 -23.97 3.11
CA GLN A 478 -15.06 -24.75 1.92
C GLN A 478 -14.58 -26.18 2.07
N TYR A 479 -15.40 -27.13 1.66
CA TYR A 479 -15.09 -28.54 1.83
C TYR A 479 -15.75 -29.41 0.74
N PRO A 480 -15.16 -30.56 0.39
CA PRO A 480 -15.77 -31.47 -0.58
C PRO A 480 -16.98 -32.16 0.06
N ASN A 481 -18.13 -32.10 -0.62
CA ASN A 481 -19.31 -32.88 -0.25
C ASN A 481 -19.16 -34.37 -0.66
N GLU A 482 -20.18 -35.19 -0.40
CA GLU A 482 -20.18 -36.62 -0.75
C GLU A 482 -19.99 -36.89 -2.25
N GLN A 483 -20.30 -35.91 -3.10
CA GLN A 483 -20.12 -35.95 -4.56
C GLN A 483 -18.77 -35.35 -5.01
N ALA A 484 -17.87 -35.05 -4.08
CA ALA A 484 -16.57 -34.40 -4.31
C ALA A 484 -16.67 -33.00 -4.97
N GLN A 485 -17.79 -32.31 -4.78
CA GLN A 485 -17.96 -30.91 -5.18
C GLN A 485 -17.63 -29.99 -4.01
N VAL A 486 -16.92 -28.89 -4.27
CA VAL A 486 -16.62 -27.88 -3.25
C VAL A 486 -17.91 -27.22 -2.79
N THR A 487 -18.19 -27.32 -1.49
CA THR A 487 -19.36 -26.75 -0.83
C THR A 487 -18.91 -25.65 0.12
N SER A 488 -19.58 -24.50 0.05
CA SER A 488 -19.39 -23.36 0.96
C SER A 488 -20.27 -23.53 2.20
N LEU A 489 -19.66 -23.52 3.39
CA LEU A 489 -20.38 -23.51 4.65
C LEU A 489 -21.21 -22.23 4.78
N LYS A 490 -20.67 -21.07 4.41
CA LYS A 490 -21.39 -19.79 4.44
C LYS A 490 -22.69 -19.89 3.62
N THR A 491 -22.60 -20.30 2.36
CA THR A 491 -23.79 -20.43 1.49
C THR A 491 -24.77 -21.47 2.02
N GLN A 492 -24.29 -22.61 2.54
CA GLN A 492 -25.18 -23.61 3.12
C GLN A 492 -25.96 -23.06 4.33
N LEU A 493 -25.30 -22.31 5.20
CA LEU A 493 -25.92 -21.72 6.38
C LEU A 493 -26.90 -20.60 6.00
N GLU A 494 -26.55 -19.73 5.06
CA GLU A 494 -27.44 -18.67 4.54
C GLU A 494 -28.75 -19.21 3.98
N LEU A 495 -28.74 -20.43 3.41
CA LEU A 495 -29.94 -21.09 2.89
C LEU A 495 -30.71 -21.89 3.95
N THR A 496 -30.00 -22.47 4.94
CA THR A 496 -30.61 -23.36 5.94
C THR A 496 -31.22 -22.58 7.10
N VAL A 497 -30.61 -21.46 7.50
CA VAL A 497 -31.07 -20.65 8.64
C VAL A 497 -32.51 -20.14 8.45
N PRO A 498 -32.90 -19.52 7.32
CA PRO A 498 -34.28 -19.05 7.12
C PRO A 498 -35.33 -20.17 7.20
N ILE A 499 -34.97 -21.37 6.74
CA ILE A 499 -35.83 -22.55 6.79
C ILE A 499 -36.04 -22.98 8.26
N LEU A 500 -34.99 -22.98 9.07
CA LEU A 500 -35.07 -23.32 10.49
C LEU A 500 -35.76 -22.22 11.32
N GLU A 501 -35.59 -20.95 10.96
CA GLU A 501 -36.37 -19.84 11.54
C GLU A 501 -37.87 -20.07 11.29
N PHE A 502 -38.25 -20.34 10.04
CA PHE A 502 -39.64 -20.66 9.69
C PHE A 502 -40.13 -21.90 10.45
N ALA A 503 -39.34 -22.96 10.52
CA ALA A 503 -39.70 -24.19 11.24
C ALA A 503 -39.91 -23.95 12.73
N THR A 504 -39.07 -23.11 13.34
CA THR A 504 -39.15 -22.73 14.76
C THR A 504 -40.39 -21.89 15.01
N ALA A 505 -40.64 -20.88 14.17
CA ALA A 505 -41.83 -20.05 14.24
C ALA A 505 -43.13 -20.85 14.08
N TRP A 506 -43.12 -21.84 13.17
CA TRP A 506 -44.22 -22.77 12.98
C TRP A 506 -44.47 -23.61 14.24
N ARG A 507 -43.41 -24.17 14.83
CA ARG A 507 -43.47 -25.00 16.05
C ARG A 507 -43.97 -24.21 17.26
N SER A 508 -43.54 -22.96 17.42
CA SER A 508 -43.93 -22.09 18.54
C SER A 508 -45.30 -21.43 18.36
N ASN A 509 -45.95 -21.62 17.21
CA ASN A 509 -47.19 -20.94 16.83
C ASN A 509 -47.03 -19.39 16.88
N ASP A 510 -45.84 -18.90 16.49
CA ASP A 510 -45.50 -17.48 16.47
C ASP A 510 -45.70 -16.90 15.06
N LEU A 511 -46.85 -16.25 14.87
CA LEU A 511 -47.23 -15.67 13.58
C LEU A 511 -46.33 -14.48 13.18
N GLU A 512 -45.85 -13.68 14.15
CA GLU A 512 -44.98 -12.54 13.85
C GLU A 512 -43.61 -13.01 13.34
N LEU A 513 -43.07 -14.07 13.93
CA LEU A 513 -41.80 -14.65 13.49
C LEU A 513 -41.95 -15.38 12.15
N LEU A 514 -43.10 -16.02 11.90
CA LEU A 514 -43.41 -16.57 10.57
C LEU A 514 -43.44 -15.46 9.53
N GLN A 515 -44.09 -14.34 9.82
CA GLN A 515 -44.16 -13.23 8.88
C GLN A 515 -42.78 -12.66 8.54
N LYS A 516 -41.87 -12.59 9.51
CA LYS A 516 -40.49 -12.12 9.30
C LYS A 516 -39.60 -13.11 8.54
N SER A 517 -39.93 -14.41 8.56
CA SER A 517 -39.14 -15.47 7.90
C SER A 517 -39.67 -15.84 6.49
N CYS A 518 -40.74 -15.19 6.04
CA CYS A 518 -41.40 -15.43 4.75
C CYS A 518 -41.24 -14.27 3.76
N SER A 519 -41.42 -14.57 2.47
CA SER A 519 -41.53 -13.53 1.43
C SER A 519 -42.74 -12.62 1.65
N SER A 520 -42.62 -11.39 1.17
CA SER A 520 -43.70 -10.42 1.12
C SER A 520 -44.97 -10.97 0.47
N ASP A 521 -44.84 -11.78 -0.58
CA ASP A 521 -45.97 -12.44 -1.25
C ASP A 521 -46.60 -13.54 -0.39
N PHE A 522 -45.82 -14.38 0.28
CA PHE A 522 -46.37 -15.40 1.19
C PHE A 522 -47.10 -14.72 2.37
N ASN A 523 -46.54 -13.61 2.88
CA ASN A 523 -47.21 -12.78 3.88
C ASN A 523 -48.55 -12.24 3.40
N ARG A 524 -48.58 -11.59 2.23
CA ARG A 524 -49.79 -10.99 1.65
C ARG A 524 -50.88 -12.01 1.34
N LEU A 525 -50.49 -13.20 0.86
CA LEU A 525 -51.45 -14.21 0.40
C LEU A 525 -51.99 -15.08 1.53
N VAL A 526 -51.21 -15.28 2.60
CA VAL A 526 -51.54 -16.23 3.66
C VAL A 526 -51.57 -15.56 5.02
N TRP A 527 -50.44 -15.07 5.50
CA TRP A 527 -50.28 -14.72 6.92
C TRP A 527 -51.09 -13.51 7.38
N THR A 528 -51.39 -12.56 6.49
CA THR A 528 -52.28 -11.42 6.78
C THR A 528 -53.74 -11.81 7.03
N HIS A 529 -54.13 -13.03 6.63
CA HIS A 529 -55.51 -13.55 6.71
C HIS A 529 -55.68 -14.68 7.72
N MET A 530 -54.63 -15.01 8.48
CA MET A 530 -54.69 -16.04 9.51
C MET A 530 -54.51 -15.43 10.90
N ASP A 531 -55.26 -15.95 11.87
CA ASP A 531 -55.17 -15.53 13.27
C ASP A 531 -54.18 -16.42 14.08
N GLY A 532 -53.59 -17.43 13.45
CA GLY A 532 -52.66 -18.38 14.06
C GLY A 532 -52.15 -19.43 13.07
N VAL A 533 -51.18 -20.24 13.49
CA VAL A 533 -50.53 -21.24 12.64
C VAL A 533 -51.45 -22.46 12.47
N PRO A 534 -51.75 -22.89 11.23
CA PRO A 534 -52.67 -24.00 10.97
C PRO A 534 -52.07 -25.36 11.36
N GLN A 535 -52.84 -26.17 12.10
CA GLN A 535 -52.37 -27.46 12.64
C GLN A 535 -52.34 -28.62 11.62
N GLN A 536 -52.92 -28.45 10.44
CA GLN A 536 -53.00 -29.49 9.41
C GLN A 536 -51.64 -29.95 8.86
N PHE A 537 -50.59 -29.15 9.05
CA PHE A 537 -49.21 -29.53 8.78
C PHE A 537 -48.42 -29.72 10.08
N GLY A 538 -49.00 -30.44 11.05
CA GLY A 538 -48.42 -30.62 12.39
C GLY A 538 -47.07 -31.34 12.45
N SER A 539 -46.58 -31.90 11.33
CA SER A 539 -45.23 -32.50 11.22
C SER A 539 -44.27 -31.66 10.38
N LEU A 540 -44.68 -30.49 9.91
CA LEU A 540 -43.90 -29.65 9.00
C LEU A 540 -42.57 -29.21 9.61
N ASP A 541 -42.60 -28.84 10.88
CA ASP A 541 -41.41 -28.43 11.65
C ASP A 541 -40.34 -29.53 11.67
N LYS A 542 -40.74 -30.80 11.83
CA LYS A 542 -39.82 -31.95 11.82
C LYS A 542 -39.24 -32.23 10.43
N LEU A 543 -40.01 -31.97 9.38
CA LEU A 543 -39.54 -32.13 8.00
C LEU A 543 -38.61 -30.99 7.57
N LEU A 544 -38.89 -29.76 8.02
CA LEU A 544 -38.04 -28.59 7.77
C LEU A 544 -36.73 -28.62 8.56
N SER A 545 -36.70 -29.37 9.67
CA SER A 545 -35.47 -29.59 10.46
C SER A 545 -34.60 -30.72 9.90
N ALA A 546 -34.95 -31.31 8.75
CA ALA A 546 -34.18 -32.39 8.14
C ALA A 546 -32.91 -31.86 7.42
N PRO A 547 -31.84 -32.67 7.30
CA PRO A 547 -30.60 -32.23 6.67
C PRO A 547 -30.78 -31.92 5.17
N VAL A 548 -29.94 -31.01 4.68
CA VAL A 548 -29.96 -30.57 3.28
C VAL A 548 -29.38 -31.65 2.38
N SER A 549 -30.19 -32.14 1.45
CA SER A 549 -29.79 -33.18 0.49
C SER A 549 -29.30 -32.61 -0.84
N LYS A 550 -29.86 -31.48 -1.28
CA LYS A 550 -29.50 -30.82 -2.54
C LYS A 550 -29.92 -29.37 -2.52
N THR A 551 -29.06 -28.50 -3.04
CA THR A 551 -29.35 -27.07 -3.27
C THR A 551 -29.28 -26.77 -4.76
N ASN A 552 -30.06 -25.78 -5.19
CA ASN A 552 -29.94 -25.13 -6.49
C ASN A 552 -30.17 -23.64 -6.28
N VAL A 553 -29.18 -22.82 -6.60
CA VAL A 553 -29.17 -21.39 -6.26
C VAL A 553 -28.99 -20.58 -7.55
N THR A 554 -29.84 -19.59 -7.74
CA THR A 554 -29.71 -18.54 -8.76
C THR A 554 -29.52 -17.18 -8.06
N GLN A 555 -29.41 -16.08 -8.82
CA GLN A 555 -29.21 -14.75 -8.24
C GLN A 555 -30.36 -14.31 -7.33
N GLU A 556 -31.59 -14.73 -7.60
CA GLU A 556 -32.79 -14.25 -6.89
C GLU A 556 -33.58 -15.37 -6.20
N ARG A 557 -33.33 -16.64 -6.57
CA ARG A 557 -34.11 -17.78 -6.08
C ARG A 557 -33.20 -18.94 -5.68
N ALA A 558 -33.56 -19.61 -4.60
CA ALA A 558 -32.91 -20.85 -4.21
C ALA A 558 -33.94 -21.96 -3.98
N THR A 559 -33.58 -23.19 -4.32
CA THR A 559 -34.38 -24.38 -4.05
C THR A 559 -33.55 -25.32 -3.19
N VAL A 560 -34.02 -25.56 -1.97
CA VAL A 560 -33.37 -26.42 -0.97
C VAL A 560 -34.23 -27.68 -0.79
N ARG A 561 -33.62 -28.85 -1.02
CA ARG A 561 -34.27 -30.15 -0.81
C ARG A 561 -33.81 -30.74 0.50
N LEU A 562 -34.74 -31.01 1.40
CA LEU A 562 -34.49 -31.62 2.70
C LEU A 562 -34.98 -33.06 2.70
N ARG A 563 -34.22 -33.96 3.32
CA ARG A 563 -34.59 -35.38 3.41
C ARG A 563 -34.11 -35.97 4.73
N GLN A 564 -35.01 -36.64 5.45
CA GLN A 564 -34.62 -37.38 6.64
C GLN A 564 -33.89 -38.69 6.29
N PRO A 565 -32.83 -39.07 7.01
CA PRO A 565 -32.17 -40.35 6.82
C PRO A 565 -33.16 -41.51 6.99
N GLY A 566 -33.26 -42.38 5.99
CA GLY A 566 -34.15 -43.56 6.02
C GLY A 566 -35.63 -43.28 5.73
N SER A 567 -36.01 -42.03 5.45
CA SER A 567 -37.36 -41.67 4.99
C SER A 567 -37.38 -41.37 3.49
N ASN A 568 -38.44 -41.80 2.81
CA ASN A 568 -38.70 -41.40 1.43
C ASN A 568 -39.30 -40.00 1.34
N ALA A 569 -39.83 -39.45 2.45
CA ALA A 569 -40.50 -38.16 2.46
C ALA A 569 -39.50 -37.05 2.12
N GLN A 570 -39.74 -36.37 1.00
CA GLN A 570 -38.94 -35.23 0.55
C GLN A 570 -39.69 -33.92 0.78
N LEU A 571 -38.98 -32.91 1.26
CA LEU A 571 -39.47 -31.54 1.35
C LEU A 571 -38.63 -30.64 0.43
N ILE A 572 -39.29 -29.71 -0.24
CA ILE A 572 -38.64 -28.69 -1.07
C ILE A 572 -39.01 -27.31 -0.53
N ALA A 573 -38.03 -26.57 -0.02
CA ALA A 573 -38.18 -25.17 0.32
C ALA A 573 -37.67 -24.32 -0.85
N LYS A 574 -38.50 -23.39 -1.33
CA LYS A 574 -38.09 -22.34 -2.26
C LYS A 574 -37.88 -21.05 -1.49
N LEU A 575 -36.73 -20.45 -1.71
CA LEU A 575 -36.32 -19.21 -1.09
C LEU A 575 -36.22 -18.12 -2.16
N VAL A 576 -36.50 -16.88 -1.77
CA VAL A 576 -36.29 -15.68 -2.59
C VAL A 576 -35.41 -14.71 -1.80
N THR A 577 -34.63 -13.89 -2.51
CA THR A 577 -33.87 -12.81 -1.90
C THR A 577 -34.75 -11.57 -1.73
N GLU A 578 -34.96 -11.12 -0.49
CA GLU A 578 -35.61 -9.84 -0.16
C GLU A 578 -34.70 -9.06 0.80
N TYR A 579 -34.45 -7.78 0.51
CA TYR A 579 -33.59 -6.90 1.32
C TYR A 579 -32.20 -7.51 1.65
N ASP A 580 -31.57 -8.15 0.66
CA ASP A 580 -30.28 -8.86 0.79
C ASP A 580 -30.30 -10.13 1.67
N PHE A 581 -31.49 -10.66 2.00
CA PHE A 581 -31.64 -11.87 2.79
C PHE A 581 -32.47 -12.93 2.07
N TRP A 582 -32.09 -14.21 2.25
CA TRP A 582 -32.95 -15.33 1.87
C TRP A 582 -34.12 -15.43 2.85
N VAL A 583 -35.33 -15.52 2.30
CA VAL A 583 -36.59 -15.75 3.03
C VAL A 583 -37.41 -16.85 2.35
N VAL A 584 -38.29 -17.52 3.10
CA VAL A 584 -39.09 -18.63 2.59
C VAL A 584 -40.25 -18.10 1.72
N ASP A 585 -40.28 -18.52 0.45
CA ASP A 585 -41.36 -18.14 -0.47
C ASP A 585 -42.42 -19.25 -0.61
N GLU A 586 -41.98 -20.50 -0.70
CA GLU A 586 -42.88 -21.66 -0.87
C GLU A 586 -42.28 -22.89 -0.21
N ILE A 587 -43.13 -23.72 0.40
CA ILE A 587 -42.73 -25.02 0.92
C ILE A 587 -43.58 -26.09 0.23
N GLN A 588 -42.93 -27.09 -0.35
CA GLN A 588 -43.61 -28.23 -0.96
C GLN A 588 -43.32 -29.48 -0.14
N THR A 589 -44.38 -30.13 0.33
CA THR A 589 -44.32 -31.37 1.11
C THR A 589 -44.87 -32.54 0.31
N GLU A 590 -44.31 -33.73 0.47
CA GLU A 590 -44.84 -34.93 -0.18
C GLU A 590 -46.08 -35.45 0.58
N ALA A 591 -47.26 -35.26 -0.01
CA ALA A 591 -48.53 -35.72 0.56
C ALA A 591 -48.81 -37.20 0.27
N SER A 592 -48.31 -37.70 -0.85
CA SER A 592 -48.28 -39.11 -1.26
C SER A 592 -47.05 -39.36 -2.16
N PRO A 593 -46.57 -40.60 -2.33
CA PRO A 593 -45.36 -40.87 -3.12
C PRO A 593 -45.41 -40.23 -4.51
N GLY A 594 -44.53 -39.25 -4.75
CA GLY A 594 -44.46 -38.50 -6.01
C GLY A 594 -45.43 -37.31 -6.16
N GLN A 595 -46.31 -37.04 -5.18
CA GLN A 595 -47.21 -35.90 -5.18
C GLN A 595 -46.76 -34.83 -4.17
N LEU A 596 -46.22 -33.74 -4.70
CA LEU A 596 -45.83 -32.57 -3.92
C LEU A 596 -47.03 -31.63 -3.74
N LEU A 597 -47.32 -31.26 -2.49
CA LEU A 597 -48.32 -30.28 -2.10
C LEU A 597 -47.61 -28.99 -1.67
N GLY A 598 -47.87 -27.89 -2.38
CA GLY A 598 -47.45 -26.54 -1.98
C GLY A 598 -48.23 -26.06 -0.76
N VAL A 599 -47.54 -25.76 0.32
CA VAL A 599 -48.13 -25.32 1.58
C VAL A 599 -48.81 -23.97 1.40
N ARG A 600 -48.16 -23.01 0.72
CA ARG A 600 -48.74 -21.67 0.50
C ARG A 600 -49.98 -21.77 -0.39
N ASP A 601 -49.90 -22.49 -1.50
CA ASP A 601 -51.02 -22.70 -2.41
C ASP A 601 -52.22 -23.37 -1.72
N HIS A 602 -51.94 -24.36 -0.86
CA HIS A 602 -52.98 -25.04 -0.09
C HIS A 602 -53.63 -24.11 0.94
N LEU A 603 -52.84 -23.35 1.69
CA LEU A 603 -53.33 -22.38 2.68
C LEU A 603 -54.15 -21.28 2.01
N ARG A 604 -53.66 -20.74 0.89
CA ARG A 604 -54.40 -19.76 0.08
C ARG A 604 -55.74 -20.33 -0.38
N GLY A 605 -55.77 -21.58 -0.86
CA GLY A 605 -57.00 -22.25 -1.28
C GLY A 605 -58.02 -22.38 -0.14
N GLN A 606 -57.56 -22.67 1.08
CA GLN A 606 -58.42 -22.71 2.27
C GLN A 606 -58.96 -21.34 2.66
N ILE A 607 -58.10 -20.31 2.64
CA ILE A 607 -58.52 -18.92 2.89
C ILE A 607 -59.59 -18.52 1.87
N ALA A 608 -59.35 -18.76 0.58
CA ALA A 608 -60.31 -18.47 -0.49
C ALA A 608 -61.63 -19.26 -0.35
N ALA A 609 -61.59 -20.51 0.13
CA ALA A 609 -62.79 -21.29 0.44
C ALA A 609 -63.55 -20.71 1.65
N ARG A 610 -62.84 -20.31 2.71
CA ARG A 610 -63.42 -19.66 3.89
C ARG A 610 -64.08 -18.33 3.55
N LEU A 611 -63.43 -17.53 2.70
CA LEU A 611 -63.96 -16.26 2.19
C LEU A 611 -65.22 -16.45 1.33
N ARG A 612 -65.27 -17.50 0.48
CA ARG A 612 -66.49 -17.84 -0.26
C ARG A 612 -67.66 -18.26 0.62
N SER A 613 -67.37 -18.88 1.76
CA SER A 613 -68.39 -19.47 2.64
C SER A 613 -68.98 -18.50 3.67
N GLY A 614 -68.44 -17.29 3.82
CA GLY A 614 -68.91 -16.30 4.80
C GLY A 614 -69.08 -14.90 4.22
N SER A 615 -69.74 -14.01 4.97
CA SER A 615 -69.87 -12.59 4.61
C SER A 615 -68.66 -11.82 5.16
N TYR A 616 -67.84 -11.23 4.29
CA TYR A 616 -66.64 -10.48 4.68
C TYR A 616 -66.65 -9.05 4.11
N SER A 617 -65.95 -8.14 4.79
CA SER A 617 -65.73 -6.76 4.33
C SER A 617 -64.25 -6.41 4.45
N THR A 618 -63.74 -5.59 3.52
CA THR A 618 -62.37 -5.06 3.55
C THR A 618 -62.32 -3.84 4.46
N VAL A 619 -61.56 -3.95 5.56
CA VAL A 619 -61.27 -2.83 6.46
C VAL A 619 -59.83 -2.38 6.22
N HIS A 620 -59.62 -1.10 6.01
CA HIS A 620 -58.28 -0.52 5.99
C HIS A 620 -57.79 -0.38 7.43
N SER A 621 -56.70 -1.08 7.77
CA SER A 621 -56.00 -0.84 9.03
C SER A 621 -55.41 0.58 9.04
N ALA A 622 -55.16 1.13 10.24
CA ALA A 622 -54.48 2.42 10.42
C ALA A 622 -53.10 2.47 9.74
N ASP A 623 -52.48 1.30 9.53
CA ASP A 623 -51.16 1.15 8.88
C ASP A 623 -51.25 1.03 7.35
N GLY A 624 -52.43 1.25 6.76
CA GLY A 624 -52.64 1.21 5.29
C GLY A 624 -52.83 -0.18 4.69
N VAL A 625 -52.70 -1.26 5.48
CA VAL A 625 -52.90 -2.65 5.02
C VAL A 625 -54.40 -2.97 4.94
N GLN A 626 -54.86 -3.49 3.80
CA GLN A 626 -56.22 -4.01 3.65
C GLN A 626 -56.36 -5.34 4.39
N LYS A 627 -57.26 -5.40 5.38
CA LYS A 627 -57.58 -6.61 6.12
C LYS A 627 -59.02 -7.03 5.81
N VAL A 628 -59.21 -8.28 5.41
CA VAL A 628 -60.53 -8.86 5.21
C VAL A 628 -61.05 -9.35 6.55
N MET A 629 -62.15 -8.77 7.05
CA MET A 629 -62.75 -9.13 8.33
C MET A 629 -64.17 -9.69 8.15
N PRO A 630 -64.59 -10.68 8.95
CA PRO A 630 -65.95 -11.21 8.90
C PRO A 630 -66.95 -10.11 9.29
N VAL A 631 -67.95 -9.89 8.44
CA VAL A 631 -69.10 -9.04 8.75
C VAL A 631 -69.86 -9.74 9.88
N HIS A 632 -69.66 -9.28 11.11
CA HIS A 632 -70.52 -9.73 12.19
C HIS A 632 -71.92 -9.19 11.89
N GLU A 633 -72.89 -10.09 11.67
CA GLU A 633 -74.31 -9.74 11.68
C GLU A 633 -74.63 -9.15 13.06
N GLN A 634 -74.51 -7.84 13.20
CA GLN A 634 -75.08 -7.12 14.33
C GLN A 634 -76.59 -7.08 14.13
N HIS A 635 -77.26 -8.17 14.51
CA HIS A 635 -78.68 -8.10 14.82
C HIS A 635 -78.94 -8.43 16.30
N ALA A 636 -79.47 -7.40 16.96
CA ALA A 636 -80.29 -7.35 18.17
C ALA A 636 -79.57 -6.98 19.49
N LEU A 637 -79.67 -5.70 19.88
CA LEU A 637 -80.60 -5.26 20.93
C LEU A 637 -80.61 -3.73 21.14
N ARG A 638 -81.84 -3.19 21.19
CA ARG A 638 -82.32 -1.96 21.86
C ARG A 638 -82.16 -0.59 21.17
N SER A 639 -83.19 -0.26 20.39
CA SER A 639 -84.14 0.83 20.65
C SER A 639 -83.71 1.90 21.68
N THR A 640 -83.24 3.04 21.18
CA THR A 640 -83.67 4.38 21.63
C THR A 640 -83.69 5.31 20.41
N ASP A 641 -84.81 5.98 20.22
CA ASP A 641 -85.32 6.62 18.99
C ASP A 641 -84.66 7.95 18.55
N ASP A 642 -83.43 8.27 18.96
CA ASP A 642 -82.89 9.64 18.77
C ASP A 642 -81.73 9.79 17.78
N ALA A 643 -81.40 8.78 16.97
CA ALA A 643 -80.25 8.85 16.04
C ALA A 643 -80.59 8.70 14.54
N ILE A 644 -81.88 8.72 14.16
CA ILE A 644 -82.30 8.43 12.77
C ILE A 644 -82.34 9.68 11.86
N GLN A 645 -81.96 10.88 12.32
CA GLN A 645 -81.98 12.09 11.47
C GLN A 645 -80.62 12.65 11.01
N GLN A 646 -79.48 12.00 11.30
CA GLN A 646 -78.18 12.61 10.96
C GLN A 646 -77.17 11.74 10.19
N ALA A 647 -77.58 10.58 9.66
CA ALA A 647 -76.69 9.70 8.88
C ALA A 647 -77.30 9.19 7.57
N SER A 648 -78.21 9.95 6.95
CA SER A 648 -78.90 9.56 5.70
C SER A 648 -78.54 10.44 4.49
N ALA A 649 -77.33 11.02 4.43
CA ALA A 649 -76.97 11.95 3.35
C ALA A 649 -75.74 11.57 2.50
N GLU A 650 -74.91 10.59 2.88
CA GLU A 650 -73.78 10.19 2.02
C GLU A 650 -73.61 8.67 2.05
N PHE A 651 -73.49 8.07 0.87
CA PHE A 651 -73.40 6.63 0.57
C PHE A 651 -74.71 5.84 0.49
N SER A 652 -75.52 6.18 -0.51
CA SER A 652 -76.29 5.17 -1.25
C SER A 652 -75.41 4.54 -2.32
N PHE A 653 -74.93 3.32 -2.08
CA PHE A 653 -74.84 2.28 -3.10
C PHE A 653 -75.30 0.99 -2.44
N GLY A 654 -76.58 0.66 -2.68
CA GLY A 654 -77.07 -0.69 -2.53
C GLY A 654 -76.64 -1.49 -3.75
N GLU A 655 -75.52 -2.21 -3.62
CA GLU A 655 -75.21 -3.36 -4.46
C GLU A 655 -74.71 -4.47 -3.55
N ASP A 656 -75.13 -5.69 -3.88
CA ASP A 656 -75.04 -6.90 -3.06
C ASP A 656 -73.67 -7.07 -2.36
N ASN A 657 -73.69 -7.42 -1.07
CA ASN A 657 -72.53 -7.96 -0.35
C ASN A 657 -71.89 -9.17 -1.07
N SER A 658 -72.62 -9.81 -1.99
CA SER A 658 -72.07 -10.86 -2.87
C SER A 658 -71.02 -10.30 -3.84
N SER A 659 -71.15 -9.07 -4.33
CA SER A 659 -70.24 -8.45 -5.31
C SER A 659 -68.87 -8.11 -4.71
N VAL A 660 -68.83 -7.62 -3.47
CA VAL A 660 -67.59 -7.34 -2.72
C VAL A 660 -66.88 -8.64 -2.34
N ASN A 661 -67.63 -9.65 -1.88
CA ASN A 661 -67.08 -10.99 -1.65
C ASN A 661 -66.54 -11.61 -2.95
N HIS A 662 -67.21 -11.38 -4.09
CA HIS A 662 -66.78 -11.88 -5.40
C HIS A 662 -65.54 -11.14 -5.94
N ALA A 663 -65.42 -9.83 -5.71
CA ALA A 663 -64.27 -9.03 -6.14
C ALA A 663 -63.01 -9.36 -5.31
N VAL A 664 -63.15 -9.44 -3.98
CA VAL A 664 -62.07 -9.89 -3.09
C VAL A 664 -61.67 -11.33 -3.45
N PHE A 665 -62.63 -12.24 -3.66
CA PHE A 665 -62.36 -13.60 -4.10
C PHE A 665 -61.64 -13.67 -5.47
N HIS A 666 -62.07 -12.89 -6.47
CA HIS A 666 -61.42 -12.83 -7.78
C HIS A 666 -59.98 -12.33 -7.68
N GLN A 667 -59.72 -11.32 -6.84
CA GLN A 667 -58.36 -10.84 -6.61
C GLN A 667 -57.44 -11.94 -6.05
N TYR A 668 -57.90 -12.73 -5.08
CA TYR A 668 -57.12 -13.86 -4.55
C TYR A 668 -56.94 -15.02 -5.53
N TYR A 669 -57.89 -15.22 -6.44
CA TYR A 669 -57.86 -16.32 -7.40
C TYR A 669 -57.03 -15.97 -8.64
N GLU A 670 -57.16 -14.75 -9.18
CA GLU A 670 -56.46 -14.27 -10.37
C GLU A 670 -55.00 -13.91 -10.09
N GLU A 671 -54.67 -13.32 -8.93
CA GLU A 671 -53.27 -13.08 -8.54
C GLU A 671 -52.48 -14.38 -8.31
N GLY A 672 -53.17 -15.54 -8.24
CA GLY A 672 -52.56 -16.84 -8.11
C GLY A 672 -52.24 -17.58 -9.41
N GLU A 673 -52.73 -17.09 -10.55
CA GLU A 673 -52.35 -17.56 -11.88
C GLU A 673 -51.43 -16.51 -12.53
N GLU A 674 -50.12 -16.61 -12.33
CA GLU A 674 -49.20 -15.92 -13.24
C GLU A 674 -49.41 -16.47 -14.66
N ARG A 675 -50.01 -15.65 -15.54
CA ARG A 675 -50.01 -15.87 -16.98
C ARG A 675 -48.55 -15.98 -17.46
N PRO A 676 -48.14 -17.05 -18.15
CA PRO A 676 -46.88 -17.03 -18.88
C PRO A 676 -46.99 -16.01 -20.01
N THR A 677 -46.24 -14.92 -19.93
CA THR A 677 -46.03 -14.00 -21.05
C THR A 677 -45.10 -14.67 -22.07
N ALA A 678 -45.69 -15.50 -22.93
CA ALA A 678 -45.09 -15.87 -24.20
C ALA A 678 -46.19 -16.00 -25.25
N HIS A 679 -46.39 -14.95 -26.05
CA HIS A 679 -47.12 -15.08 -27.30
C HIS A 679 -46.34 -16.01 -28.25
N PRO A 680 -46.97 -17.03 -28.86
CA PRO A 680 -46.36 -17.80 -29.92
C PRO A 680 -46.40 -17.00 -31.23
N ALA A 681 -45.27 -16.94 -31.92
CA ALA A 681 -45.22 -16.50 -33.31
C ALA A 681 -45.98 -17.50 -34.22
N PRO A 682 -46.66 -17.02 -35.28
CA PRO A 682 -47.49 -17.87 -36.12
C PRO A 682 -46.65 -18.75 -37.06
N VAL A 683 -47.00 -20.03 -37.13
CA VAL A 683 -46.45 -21.00 -38.10
C VAL A 683 -47.24 -20.90 -39.41
N HIS A 684 -46.54 -20.69 -40.52
CA HIS A 684 -47.01 -21.01 -41.87
C HIS A 684 -46.43 -22.37 -42.33
N PRO A 685 -47.15 -23.14 -43.18
CA PRO A 685 -46.84 -24.54 -43.43
C PRO A 685 -46.06 -24.83 -44.73
N ALA A 686 -45.52 -26.06 -44.76
CA ALA A 686 -45.14 -26.91 -45.89
C ALA A 686 -43.79 -26.63 -46.60
N SER A 687 -42.85 -27.60 -46.57
CA SER A 687 -42.81 -28.73 -47.51
C SER A 687 -41.53 -29.60 -47.36
N ASP A 688 -41.76 -30.92 -47.37
CA ASP A 688 -40.96 -32.06 -47.87
C ASP A 688 -39.43 -31.97 -47.99
N THR A 689 -38.71 -32.93 -47.38
CA THR A 689 -38.27 -34.18 -48.05
C THR A 689 -37.27 -35.00 -47.19
N ASN A 690 -37.54 -36.31 -47.17
CA ASN A 690 -36.60 -37.45 -47.22
C ASN A 690 -35.59 -37.77 -46.09
N SER A 691 -35.99 -38.78 -45.30
CA SER A 691 -35.40 -40.14 -45.21
C SER A 691 -33.88 -40.30 -45.04
N VAL A 692 -33.47 -41.02 -43.98
CA VAL A 692 -32.92 -42.41 -43.99
C VAL A 692 -32.28 -42.73 -42.61
N LEU A 693 -32.72 -43.84 -42.00
CA LEU A 693 -32.09 -44.59 -40.88
C LEU A 693 -31.19 -45.72 -41.46
N PRO A 694 -30.46 -46.56 -40.69
CA PRO A 694 -29.76 -46.41 -39.41
C PRO A 694 -28.35 -47.10 -39.40
N GLY A 695 -27.60 -47.03 -38.28
CA GLY A 695 -26.68 -48.12 -37.87
C GLY A 695 -25.31 -47.72 -37.29
N PRO A 696 -24.65 -48.60 -36.50
CA PRO A 696 -24.17 -48.25 -35.15
C PRO A 696 -22.65 -48.51 -34.88
N THR A 697 -22.24 -48.40 -33.60
CA THR A 697 -20.93 -48.74 -32.95
C THR A 697 -19.89 -47.60 -32.93
N GLY A 698 -19.10 -47.35 -31.89
CA GLY A 698 -18.90 -47.94 -30.56
C GLY A 698 -17.88 -47.12 -29.74
N GLN A 699 -17.89 -47.34 -28.42
CA GLN A 699 -16.82 -47.24 -27.39
C GLN A 699 -15.70 -46.15 -27.40
N ASN A 700 -15.48 -45.63 -26.18
CA ASN A 700 -14.25 -45.07 -25.58
C ASN A 700 -13.71 -43.75 -26.17
N GLU A 701 -13.18 -42.77 -25.45
CA GLU A 701 -12.55 -42.77 -24.12
C GLU A 701 -12.49 -41.33 -23.56
N ARG A 702 -12.32 -41.25 -22.24
CA ARG A 702 -12.32 -40.05 -21.40
C ARG A 702 -11.05 -39.21 -21.56
N ARG A 703 -11.21 -37.88 -21.59
CA ARG A 703 -10.38 -36.92 -20.82
C ARG A 703 -11.05 -35.54 -20.85
N SER A 704 -11.70 -35.21 -19.73
CA SER A 704 -12.35 -33.91 -19.53
C SER A 704 -11.29 -32.87 -19.16
N GLY A 705 -11.12 -31.86 -20.02
CA GLY A 705 -10.51 -30.59 -19.65
C GLY A 705 -11.48 -29.79 -18.78
N ILE A 706 -10.97 -29.18 -17.73
CA ILE A 706 -11.70 -28.22 -16.90
C ILE A 706 -11.64 -26.88 -17.62
N VAL A 707 -12.81 -26.36 -18.00
CA VAL A 707 -13.00 -25.04 -18.59
C VAL A 707 -13.37 -24.09 -17.47
N THR A 708 -12.48 -23.15 -17.15
CA THR A 708 -12.73 -22.03 -16.25
C THR A 708 -13.46 -20.93 -17.03
N ALA A 709 -14.75 -20.77 -16.81
CA ALA A 709 -15.53 -19.69 -17.40
C ALA A 709 -15.35 -18.41 -16.56
N GLY A 710 -14.56 -17.47 -17.06
CA GLY A 710 -14.52 -16.09 -16.56
C GLY A 710 -15.81 -15.35 -16.92
N HIS A 711 -16.38 -14.64 -15.95
CA HIS A 711 -17.43 -13.65 -16.18
C HIS A 711 -16.92 -12.28 -15.73
N GLN A 712 -16.53 -11.49 -16.73
CA GLN A 712 -16.31 -10.05 -16.64
C GLN A 712 -17.68 -9.37 -16.54
N ARG A 713 -17.91 -8.59 -15.47
CA ARG A 713 -19.01 -7.63 -15.39
C ARG A 713 -18.43 -6.22 -15.48
N THR A 714 -18.61 -5.60 -16.64
CA THR A 714 -18.62 -4.15 -16.85
C THR A 714 -20.02 -3.63 -16.58
N LEU A 715 -20.18 -2.70 -15.64
CA LEU A 715 -21.36 -1.83 -15.55
C LEU A 715 -20.94 -0.45 -15.03
N ASP A 716 -21.00 0.53 -15.91
CA ASP A 716 -21.20 1.94 -15.58
C ASP A 716 -22.59 2.12 -14.93
N PRO A 717 -22.76 3.16 -14.10
CA PRO A 717 -23.91 4.02 -14.37
C PRO A 717 -23.57 5.52 -14.25
N ALA A 718 -24.12 6.27 -15.19
CA ALA A 718 -24.34 7.71 -15.09
C ALA A 718 -25.63 8.00 -14.32
N SER A 719 -25.60 8.96 -13.38
CA SER A 719 -26.76 9.78 -13.05
C SER A 719 -26.33 11.08 -12.35
N GLU A 720 -26.83 12.18 -12.89
CA GLU A 720 -26.83 13.56 -12.37
C GLU A 720 -27.56 13.69 -11.01
N GLY A 721 -27.16 14.66 -10.18
CA GLY A 721 -27.93 15.05 -8.99
C GLY A 721 -27.18 15.89 -7.94
N GLN A 722 -27.18 17.21 -8.17
CA GLN A 722 -26.88 18.39 -7.34
C GLN A 722 -26.64 18.32 -5.81
N ASP A 723 -25.60 19.09 -5.43
CA ASP A 723 -25.47 20.09 -4.35
C ASP A 723 -25.62 19.70 -2.86
N THR A 724 -24.49 19.72 -2.12
CA THR A 724 -24.07 20.83 -1.24
C THR A 724 -22.99 20.36 -0.24
N SER A 725 -21.81 20.98 -0.26
CA SER A 725 -21.09 21.48 0.93
C SER A 725 -19.64 21.85 0.62
N SER A 726 -19.19 22.87 1.33
CA SER A 726 -18.03 23.72 1.10
C SER A 726 -16.67 23.04 1.32
N ALA A 727 -15.80 23.09 0.31
CA ALA A 727 -14.37 22.85 0.46
C ALA A 727 -13.60 24.18 0.48
N ALA A 728 -13.02 24.50 1.64
CA ALA A 728 -12.02 25.54 1.80
C ALA A 728 -10.70 25.05 1.17
N ARG A 729 -10.22 25.81 0.18
CA ARG A 729 -8.89 25.66 -0.41
C ARG A 729 -7.85 26.28 0.54
N THR A 730 -6.86 25.51 0.97
CA THR A 730 -5.57 26.05 1.45
C THR A 730 -4.47 25.58 0.52
N ALA A 731 -4.04 26.51 -0.33
CA ALA A 731 -2.80 26.43 -1.09
C ALA A 731 -1.63 26.65 -0.11
N SER A 732 -0.73 25.68 0.00
CA SER A 732 0.56 25.87 0.67
C SER A 732 1.50 26.63 -0.25
N GLY A 733 1.56 27.94 -0.03
CA GLY A 733 2.55 28.82 -0.63
C GLY A 733 3.83 28.83 0.20
N VAL A 734 4.94 28.64 -0.50
CA VAL A 734 6.31 28.90 -0.07
C VAL A 734 6.41 30.24 0.68
N GLN A 735 6.77 30.21 1.97
CA GLN A 735 7.13 31.40 2.73
C GLN A 735 8.62 31.37 3.09
N VAL A 736 9.29 32.41 2.59
CA VAL A 736 10.68 32.78 2.82
C VAL A 736 10.77 33.51 4.16
N PHE A 737 11.55 32.98 5.10
CA PHE A 737 11.83 33.65 6.37
C PHE A 737 12.81 34.81 6.17
N GLY A 738 12.44 35.97 6.70
CA GLY A 738 13.32 37.11 6.95
C GLY A 738 13.18 37.55 8.43
N PRO A 739 14.19 38.23 9.01
CA PRO A 739 14.42 38.25 10.45
C PRO A 739 13.72 39.46 11.10
N HIS A 740 12.70 39.23 11.94
CA HIS A 740 12.27 40.14 13.01
C HIS A 740 11.12 39.49 13.81
N ALA A 741 11.44 38.78 14.90
CA ALA A 741 10.47 38.44 15.95
C ALA A 741 11.19 38.03 17.25
N GLU A 742 11.98 38.94 17.79
CA GLU A 742 12.45 38.90 19.18
C GLU A 742 11.67 40.01 19.91
N LYS A 743 11.05 39.66 21.06
CA LYS A 743 10.07 40.43 21.89
C LYS A 743 8.60 40.06 21.67
N VAL A 744 8.12 39.06 22.41
CA VAL A 744 7.00 39.13 23.38
C VAL A 744 7.04 37.81 24.18
N ALA A 745 7.88 37.76 25.21
CA ALA A 745 7.93 36.68 26.19
C ALA A 745 8.10 37.30 27.58
N GLU A 746 7.11 38.11 27.99
CA GLU A 746 7.07 38.68 29.33
C GLU A 746 5.64 39.21 29.61
N ALA A 747 4.69 38.30 29.81
CA ALA A 747 3.44 38.56 30.54
C ALA A 747 2.58 37.30 30.51
N LEU A 748 2.51 36.60 31.65
CA LEU A 748 1.34 35.93 32.24
C LEU A 748 1.82 34.75 33.09
N ASP A 749 2.57 35.12 34.13
CA ASP A 749 2.80 34.31 35.32
C ASP A 749 1.80 34.82 36.37
N ALA A 750 0.72 34.08 36.59
CA ALA A 750 -0.16 34.20 37.76
C ALA A 750 -1.15 33.02 37.80
N GLY A 751 -0.90 32.06 38.69
CA GLY A 751 -1.87 31.02 39.07
C GLY A 751 -3.09 31.57 39.83
N PRO A 752 -4.03 30.70 40.22
CA PRO A 752 -3.97 30.25 41.61
C PRO A 752 -4.34 28.77 41.87
N ALA A 753 -3.98 28.34 43.08
CA ALA A 753 -4.02 27.00 43.65
C ALA A 753 -5.40 26.53 44.17
N ALA A 754 -5.59 25.21 44.28
CA ALA A 754 -6.48 24.58 45.26
C ALA A 754 -6.13 23.10 45.56
N THR A 755 -5.61 22.87 46.77
CA THR A 755 -6.00 21.91 47.82
C THR A 755 -6.24 20.40 47.58
N GLN A 756 -5.34 19.63 48.23
CA GLN A 756 -5.38 18.28 48.85
C GLN A 756 -6.69 17.47 48.97
N ALA A 757 -6.58 16.14 48.74
CA ALA A 757 -6.93 15.08 49.71
C ALA A 757 -6.39 13.69 49.30
N ALA A 758 -5.77 12.97 50.24
CA ALA A 758 -5.37 11.55 50.17
C ALA A 758 -6.50 10.63 50.72
N PRO A 759 -6.42 9.29 50.57
CA PRO A 759 -5.81 8.49 51.65
C PRO A 759 -5.04 7.20 51.27
N ALA A 760 -4.25 6.75 52.27
CA ALA A 760 -3.63 5.45 52.61
C ALA A 760 -4.12 4.15 51.91
N GLY A 761 -3.36 3.03 51.83
CA GLY A 761 -2.04 2.65 52.35
C GLY A 761 -1.85 1.10 52.33
N LEU A 762 -0.58 0.68 52.18
CA LEU A 762 0.10 -0.60 52.58
C LEU A 762 -0.21 -1.95 51.85
N PRO A 763 0.69 -2.96 51.91
CA PRO A 763 2.16 -2.93 52.07
C PRO A 763 2.95 -3.83 51.08
N SER A 764 4.27 -3.66 51.13
CA SER A 764 5.35 -4.39 50.47
C SER A 764 5.54 -5.84 50.93
N SER A 765 6.14 -6.67 50.07
CA SER A 765 6.85 -7.89 50.46
C SER A 765 8.05 -8.10 49.53
N ALA A 766 9.16 -8.50 50.14
CA ALA A 766 10.51 -8.45 49.62
C ALA A 766 11.00 -9.79 49.05
N LEU A 767 11.96 -9.70 48.12
CA LEU A 767 13.19 -10.51 47.96
C LEU A 767 13.14 -12.01 48.32
N THR A 768 13.32 -12.87 47.31
CA THR A 768 14.22 -14.04 47.38
C THR A 768 14.68 -14.45 45.96
N THR A 769 15.99 -14.65 45.81
CA THR A 769 16.69 -15.38 44.73
C THR A 769 17.62 -16.38 45.42
N PRO A 770 18.28 -17.32 44.72
CA PRO A 770 17.86 -18.17 43.60
C PRO A 770 18.07 -19.67 43.93
N ILE A 771 17.44 -20.57 43.17
CA ILE A 771 17.68 -22.02 43.28
C ILE A 771 18.65 -22.45 42.17
N ASP A 772 19.82 -22.89 42.62
CA ASP A 772 20.83 -23.66 41.89
C ASP A 772 20.40 -25.14 41.87
N MET A 773 20.36 -25.75 40.67
CA MET A 773 20.34 -27.20 40.51
C MET A 773 21.13 -27.62 39.27
N THR A 774 22.41 -27.88 39.46
CA THR A 774 23.19 -28.82 38.64
C THR A 774 22.94 -30.24 39.15
N PRO A 775 22.89 -31.28 38.28
CA PRO A 775 23.96 -32.29 38.38
C PRO A 775 24.40 -32.94 37.06
N ALA A 776 25.74 -33.07 36.95
CA ALA A 776 26.54 -34.25 36.57
C ALA A 776 26.27 -35.04 35.26
N ALA A 777 27.15 -34.77 34.30
CA ALA A 777 28.03 -35.68 33.55
C ALA A 777 27.69 -37.19 33.44
N LYS A 778 27.69 -37.68 32.18
CA LYS A 778 28.27 -39.01 31.82
C LYS A 778 28.62 -39.13 30.32
N THR A 779 29.93 -39.29 30.08
CA THR A 779 30.59 -40.19 29.11
C THR A 779 30.32 -40.11 27.60
N ALA A 780 31.39 -39.74 26.87
CA ALA A 780 31.63 -39.96 25.43
C ALA A 780 31.74 -41.46 25.05
N PRO A 781 31.75 -41.77 23.73
CA PRO A 781 33.05 -42.13 23.15
C PRO A 781 33.34 -41.64 21.71
N LYS A 782 34.65 -41.52 21.50
CA LYS A 782 35.52 -41.36 20.33
C LYS A 782 35.08 -41.94 18.98
N SER A 783 35.37 -41.20 17.91
CA SER A 783 36.14 -41.57 16.68
C SER A 783 35.87 -40.49 15.61
N GLY A 784 36.73 -40.11 14.68
CA GLY A 784 38.09 -40.47 14.31
C GLY A 784 38.55 -39.47 13.23
N THR A 785 39.86 -39.23 13.20
CA THR A 785 40.58 -38.44 12.20
C THR A 785 40.62 -39.14 10.84
N ALA A 786 40.39 -38.39 9.75
CA ALA A 786 40.98 -38.70 8.44
C ALA A 786 41.04 -37.46 7.54
N THR A 787 42.26 -37.22 7.07
CA THR A 787 42.78 -36.28 6.08
C THR A 787 42.30 -36.55 4.64
N GLY A 788 42.29 -35.54 3.76
CA GLY A 788 42.53 -35.77 2.32
C GLY A 788 41.91 -34.79 1.32
N ASN A 789 42.75 -33.88 0.81
CA ASN A 789 42.71 -33.09 -0.43
C ASN A 789 41.79 -33.57 -1.58
N SER A 790 41.20 -32.63 -2.35
CA SER A 790 41.64 -32.33 -3.73
C SER A 790 40.87 -31.20 -4.42
N VAL A 791 41.64 -30.43 -5.18
CA VAL A 791 41.29 -29.38 -6.15
C VAL A 791 40.47 -29.91 -7.34
N SER A 792 39.47 -29.15 -7.80
CA SER A 792 39.11 -29.07 -9.22
C SER A 792 38.29 -27.81 -9.53
N ASN A 793 38.78 -27.05 -10.52
CA ASN A 793 38.19 -25.85 -11.13
C ASN A 793 36.92 -26.15 -11.97
N PRO A 794 36.16 -25.12 -12.41
CA PRO A 794 34.74 -25.21 -12.77
C PRO A 794 34.49 -25.35 -14.29
N PRO A 795 33.24 -25.61 -14.71
CA PRO A 795 32.77 -25.22 -16.03
C PRO A 795 31.90 -23.96 -15.97
N ALA A 796 32.09 -23.13 -16.99
CA ALA A 796 31.43 -21.86 -17.22
C ALA A 796 30.06 -22.00 -17.90
N ASN A 797 29.34 -20.87 -17.87
CA ASN A 797 28.41 -20.35 -18.88
C ASN A 797 26.99 -20.93 -18.94
N THR A 798 26.07 -20.25 -18.26
CA THR A 798 24.65 -20.19 -18.66
C THR A 798 24.23 -18.74 -18.76
N LYS A 799 23.95 -18.32 -20.00
CA LYS A 799 23.32 -17.04 -20.38
C LYS A 799 21.96 -16.92 -19.71
N SER A 800 21.76 -15.93 -18.84
CA SER A 800 20.43 -15.55 -18.35
C SER A 800 19.76 -14.62 -19.36
N HIS A 801 18.52 -14.98 -19.71
CA HIS A 801 17.62 -14.19 -20.53
C HIS A 801 17.21 -12.91 -19.80
N PHE A 802 17.37 -11.78 -20.49
CA PHE A 802 16.87 -10.46 -20.10
C PHE A 802 15.34 -10.42 -20.29
N MET A 803 14.59 -10.06 -19.25
CA MET A 803 13.24 -9.48 -19.40
C MET A 803 13.34 -7.99 -19.13
N HIS A 804 13.19 -7.21 -20.19
CA HIS A 804 13.11 -5.76 -20.14
C HIS A 804 11.64 -5.38 -19.94
N PHE A 805 11.28 -4.75 -18.82
CA PHE A 805 10.02 -4.02 -18.72
C PHE A 805 10.23 -2.61 -19.29
N GLY A 806 9.76 -2.39 -20.51
CA GLY A 806 9.62 -1.07 -21.12
C GLY A 806 8.18 -0.92 -21.64
N PRO A 807 7.57 0.28 -21.62
CA PRO A 807 6.25 0.48 -22.15
C PRO A 807 6.26 0.59 -23.68
N ASP A 808 5.34 -0.15 -24.32
CA ASP A 808 5.11 -0.16 -25.77
C ASP A 808 4.80 1.23 -26.33
N ALA A 809 5.56 1.61 -27.36
CA ALA A 809 5.30 2.76 -28.20
C ALA A 809 4.38 2.36 -29.36
N ASN A 810 3.19 2.97 -29.43
CA ASN A 810 2.31 2.88 -30.60
C ASN A 810 2.66 3.95 -31.64
N ASN A 811 2.90 3.46 -32.86
CA ASN A 811 3.16 4.21 -34.09
C ASN A 811 1.97 5.07 -34.53
N ALA A 812 2.26 6.28 -35.03
CA ALA A 812 1.46 6.94 -36.05
C ALA A 812 2.38 7.65 -37.07
N THR A 813 2.27 7.18 -38.31
CA THR A 813 2.95 7.59 -39.54
C THR A 813 2.44 8.92 -40.12
N ASN A 814 3.31 9.76 -40.70
CA ASN A 814 3.23 10.17 -42.13
C ASN A 814 4.33 11.16 -42.59
N ALA A 815 4.93 10.82 -43.76
CA ALA A 815 5.41 11.65 -44.89
C ALA A 815 6.29 12.93 -44.62
N ASP A 816 7.31 13.32 -45.39
CA ASP A 816 7.62 13.15 -46.83
C ASP A 816 9.09 13.60 -47.13
N LYS A 817 9.69 13.03 -48.18
CA LYS A 817 10.80 13.51 -49.06
C LYS A 817 12.32 13.48 -48.70
N PRO A 818 13.19 13.31 -49.73
CA PRO A 818 14.46 12.59 -49.63
C PRO A 818 15.71 13.45 -49.91
N ARG A 819 16.89 12.94 -49.54
CA ARG A 819 18.15 13.32 -50.20
C ARG A 819 19.11 12.13 -50.32
N ARG A 820 19.47 11.83 -51.57
CA ARG A 820 20.60 11.00 -52.02
C ARG A 820 21.89 11.43 -51.35
N ILE A 821 22.82 10.48 -51.12
CA ILE A 821 24.11 10.37 -51.82
C ILE A 821 24.91 9.15 -51.30
N SER A 822 25.29 8.29 -52.27
CA SER A 822 26.42 7.35 -52.37
C SER A 822 26.71 6.27 -51.31
N GLU A 823 26.51 5.02 -51.73
CA GLU A 823 27.36 3.85 -51.41
C GLU A 823 28.79 4.04 -51.97
N PRO A 824 29.79 3.26 -51.49
CA PRO A 824 30.06 1.97 -52.14
C PRO A 824 30.43 0.78 -51.22
N ALA A 825 29.97 -0.40 -51.64
CA ALA A 825 30.65 -1.70 -51.78
C ALA A 825 31.26 -2.47 -50.57
N ASP A 826 30.62 -3.63 -50.32
CA ASP A 826 31.17 -5.00 -50.20
C ASP A 826 32.33 -5.35 -49.24
N ALA A 827 32.00 -6.12 -48.19
CA ALA A 827 32.60 -7.46 -47.94
C ALA A 827 31.82 -8.23 -46.82
N PRO A 828 31.67 -9.57 -46.92
CA PRO A 828 30.92 -10.40 -45.97
C PRO A 828 31.82 -11.19 -45.00
N ILE A 829 31.48 -11.27 -43.72
CA ILE A 829 32.03 -12.24 -42.73
C ILE A 829 30.89 -12.56 -41.76
N ALA A 830 30.22 -13.71 -41.91
CA ALA A 830 30.47 -15.02 -41.30
C ALA A 830 30.04 -15.11 -39.82
N ILE A 831 29.19 -16.12 -39.61
CA ILE A 831 28.54 -16.56 -38.38
C ILE A 831 29.57 -17.30 -37.52
N ASP A 832 29.62 -16.98 -36.22
CA ASP A 832 29.84 -17.92 -35.11
C ASP A 832 29.18 -17.38 -33.83
#